data_AF-A0A938IF83-F1
#
_entry.id   AF-A0A938IF83-F1
#
_cell.length_a   1.000
_cell.length_b   1.000
_cell.length_c   1.000
_cell.angle_alpha   90.00
_cell.angle_beta   90.00
_cell.angle_gamma   90.00
#
_symmetry.space_group_name_H-M   'P 1'
#
loop_
_entity.id
_entity.type
_entity.pdbx_description
1 polymer ?
#
loop_
_entity_poly.entity_id
_entity_poly.type
_entity_poly.pdbx_seq_one_letter_code
_entity_poly.pdbx_strand_id
1 'polypeptide(L)'
;MKAFAWAVLLGTVPFFGNRVIAGDGTDEPSADAVAAATRAVDEARAALESHPDSAEARAALRDAQATLVAEQAWAARQAVGEHEAAHAAADKDATAAKTKLAALKDQESAAVAKRDKAAADAASTRKNVDELTGKADAARAAGDADVDKRIDEAKKAAAHSAESLAKAEAAVAAVLAEKESASATLAAAERSRSDAVTRLAAARDRAATAHAEALGGLRPITSEQWDYAKARHLLFRAGFGGTPEDVKKLVELGPHKAVEFLVEYRARPVANLEFNVLDWERPLDYENRLHADARNRMAEQDERRDATQHAALVDWWVKRMVESPRPLEEKLVLFWHDHFASSYLTLRNAQLLHQQNQMFRAYADNFDALLHGIVIDPAMIQYLNNEENVAGNHNENLGREVLELFSIGEENSAAHRPDGYTETDVRDANTRALTGATFERYSGQFRFRASRHDGGVKTLLGKAGAWGPHEAVDVILEHPAVADYLARKLWRYFVRWDIDPESADRVAHVLRANGYRLRPALGNLFLSEAFYDPASMGAHIKSPVELMVGTARTIKIAKPEYPQWRHALSNTGQALFDPPSVAGWPEGRHWINANLLMLRYTAVAELIKKSETDFVAEFKKTPLRNADEVVDHLTRRFLLVELSEEKRKSLVECLGPLPPTSEWDSKAKEIQAKLLEAIMLIVSCPEYQVS
;
A
#
# COMPACT_ATOMS: atom_id res chain seq x y z
N MET A 1 8.07 14.31 30.85
CA MET A 1 7.05 13.26 30.61
C MET A 1 5.66 13.74 30.12
N LYS A 2 5.28 15.03 30.21
CA LYS A 2 3.99 15.52 29.64
C LYS A 2 4.11 16.32 28.31
N ALA A 3 5.32 16.62 27.85
CA ALA A 3 5.56 17.31 26.56
C ALA A 3 5.72 16.35 25.36
N PHE A 4 5.97 15.05 25.60
CA PHE A 4 6.14 14.03 24.55
C PHE A 4 4.78 13.49 24.04
N ALA A 5 3.70 13.71 24.80
CA ALA A 5 2.37 13.18 24.52
C ALA A 5 1.54 14.02 23.52
N TRP A 6 1.99 15.21 23.13
CA TRP A 6 1.27 16.07 22.18
C TRP A 6 1.77 15.95 20.73
N ALA A 7 2.99 15.45 20.50
CA ALA A 7 3.52 15.23 19.15
C ALA A 7 2.99 13.95 18.48
N VAL A 8 2.33 13.06 19.24
CA VAL A 8 1.79 11.77 18.76
C VAL A 8 0.37 11.89 18.19
N LEU A 9 -0.32 13.02 18.38
CA LEU A 9 -1.74 13.21 18.03
C LEU A 9 -2.00 13.94 16.71
N LEU A 10 -0.97 14.51 16.06
CA LEU A 10 -1.10 15.17 14.76
C LEU A 10 -0.24 14.45 13.73
N GLY A 11 -0.85 13.45 13.08
CA GLY A 11 -0.27 12.65 11.99
C GLY A 11 -0.03 13.45 10.70
N THR A 12 0.74 14.53 10.78
CA THR A 12 1.23 15.30 9.64
C THR A 12 2.74 15.44 9.74
N VAL A 13 3.43 14.32 9.55
CA VAL A 13 4.82 14.33 9.07
C VAL A 13 4.84 13.36 7.90
N PRO A 14 4.85 13.82 6.63
CA PRO A 14 5.08 12.96 5.47
C PRO A 14 6.47 12.34 5.56
N PHE A 15 6.74 11.37 4.67
CA PHE A 15 8.00 10.64 4.55
C PHE A 15 9.17 11.59 4.85
N PHE A 16 10.18 11.19 5.64
CA PHE A 16 11.42 11.92 5.99
C PHE A 16 11.63 12.25 7.49
N GLY A 17 12.51 11.51 8.16
CA GLY A 17 12.79 11.62 9.59
C GLY A 17 13.85 12.66 10.03
N ASN A 18 13.64 13.11 11.27
CA ASN A 18 14.54 13.65 12.31
C ASN A 18 15.58 14.73 11.98
N ARG A 19 15.15 16.00 12.12
CA ARG A 19 15.88 16.98 12.93
C ARG A 19 14.96 17.34 14.09
N VAL A 20 15.46 17.25 15.33
CA VAL A 20 14.78 17.86 16.49
C VAL A 20 14.76 19.36 16.22
N ILE A 21 13.57 19.92 16.00
CA ILE A 21 13.37 21.35 15.83
C ILE A 21 13.71 21.99 17.19
N ALA A 22 14.94 22.51 17.31
CA ALA A 22 15.23 23.51 18.31
C ALA A 22 14.39 24.75 17.97
N GLY A 23 13.73 25.32 18.97
CA GLY A 23 12.61 26.25 18.81
C GLY A 23 12.97 27.68 18.43
N ASP A 24 13.68 27.91 17.34
CA ASP A 24 13.73 29.22 16.67
C ASP A 24 13.33 29.09 15.19
N GLY A 25 12.25 29.78 14.81
CA GLY A 25 11.68 29.73 13.46
C GLY A 25 12.51 30.46 12.40
N THR A 26 13.81 30.21 12.31
CA THR A 26 14.73 30.86 11.36
C THR A 26 15.62 29.91 10.56
N ASP A 27 15.55 28.59 10.76
CA ASP A 27 16.33 27.63 10.00
C ASP A 27 15.66 27.28 8.65
N GLU A 28 15.74 28.21 7.69
CA GLU A 28 15.65 27.86 6.27
C GLU A 28 17.07 27.59 5.72
N PRO A 29 17.47 26.33 5.50
CA PRO A 29 18.66 26.06 4.68
C PRO A 29 18.54 26.58 3.25
N SER A 30 19.05 27.79 3.06
CA SER A 30 19.22 28.39 1.75
C SER A 30 20.33 27.67 0.97
N ALA A 31 20.47 28.00 -0.32
CA ALA A 31 21.65 27.64 -1.10
C ALA A 31 22.98 27.98 -0.39
N ASP A 32 22.97 28.94 0.55
CA ASP A 32 24.11 29.32 1.35
C ASP A 32 24.52 28.26 2.39
N ALA A 33 23.56 27.51 2.96
CA ALA A 33 23.85 26.42 3.90
C ALA A 33 24.55 25.26 3.19
N VAL A 34 24.06 24.88 1.99
CA VAL A 34 24.72 23.88 1.14
C VAL A 34 26.11 24.38 0.72
N ALA A 35 26.26 25.65 0.34
CA ALA A 35 27.56 26.23 0.00
C ALA A 35 28.52 26.25 1.19
N ALA A 36 28.05 26.54 2.41
CA ALA A 36 28.84 26.49 3.62
C ALA A 36 29.30 25.07 3.96
N ALA A 37 28.39 24.08 3.89
CA ALA A 37 28.73 22.67 4.09
C ALA A 37 29.71 22.16 3.02
N THR A 38 29.59 22.63 1.77
CA THR A 38 30.54 22.30 0.70
C THR A 38 31.93 22.81 1.02
N ARG A 39 32.06 24.08 1.46
CA ARG A 39 33.34 24.63 1.91
C ARG A 39 33.93 23.84 3.07
N ALA A 40 33.11 23.42 4.05
CA ALA A 40 33.57 22.60 5.17
C ALA A 40 34.12 21.23 4.74
N VAL A 41 33.53 20.61 3.71
CA VAL A 41 34.06 19.37 3.11
C VAL A 41 35.40 19.61 2.43
N ASP A 42 35.54 20.69 1.66
CA ASP A 42 36.79 21.04 0.98
C ASP A 42 37.92 21.31 1.99
N GLU A 43 37.61 22.04 3.07
CA GLU A 43 38.52 22.30 4.19
C GLU A 43 38.93 21.00 4.90
N ALA A 44 37.96 20.13 5.22
CA ALA A 44 38.25 18.84 5.87
C ALA A 44 39.05 17.90 4.96
N ARG A 45 38.83 17.94 3.64
CA ARG A 45 39.61 17.17 2.66
C ARG A 45 41.05 17.68 2.61
N ALA A 46 41.25 19.00 2.54
CA ALA A 46 42.59 19.60 2.59
C ALA A 46 43.32 19.27 3.91
N ALA A 47 42.60 19.22 5.03
CA ALA A 47 43.13 18.79 6.31
C ALA A 47 43.58 17.32 6.30
N LEU A 48 42.81 16.43 5.66
CA LEU A 48 43.18 15.02 5.50
C LEU A 48 44.36 14.83 4.53
N GLU A 49 44.40 15.59 3.42
CA GLU A 49 45.52 15.55 2.47
C GLU A 49 46.83 16.01 3.12
N SER A 50 46.76 17.01 4.01
CA SER A 50 47.93 17.45 4.80
C SER A 50 48.29 16.48 5.94
N HIS A 51 47.35 15.67 6.43
CA HIS A 51 47.56 14.70 7.51
C HIS A 51 46.89 13.34 7.22
N PRO A 52 47.41 12.53 6.27
CA PRO A 52 46.71 11.34 5.77
C PRO A 52 46.41 10.27 6.84
N ASP A 53 47.31 10.16 7.82
CA ASP A 53 47.20 9.16 8.89
C ASP A 53 46.29 9.62 10.06
N SER A 54 45.82 10.88 10.06
CA SER A 54 45.01 11.40 11.16
C SER A 54 43.61 10.77 11.18
N ALA A 55 43.31 10.05 12.27
CA ALA A 55 41.98 9.50 12.51
C ALA A 55 40.94 10.62 12.75
N GLU A 56 41.36 11.73 13.35
CA GLU A 56 40.54 12.91 13.58
C GLU A 56 40.19 13.61 12.26
N ALA A 57 41.15 13.79 11.35
CA ALA A 57 40.89 14.38 10.04
C ALA A 57 39.94 13.49 9.20
N ARG A 58 40.08 12.16 9.29
CA ARG A 58 39.15 11.20 8.67
C ARG A 58 37.75 11.26 9.29
N ALA A 59 37.63 11.47 10.60
CA ALA A 59 36.35 11.66 11.27
C ALA A 59 35.70 12.99 10.84
N ALA A 60 36.45 14.09 10.89
CA ALA A 60 35.99 15.42 10.48
C ALA A 60 35.51 15.45 9.03
N LEU A 61 36.22 14.79 8.10
CA LEU A 61 35.77 14.69 6.71
C LEU A 61 34.44 13.93 6.60
N ARG A 62 34.28 12.82 7.33
CA ARG A 62 33.02 12.06 7.35
C ARG A 62 31.86 12.89 7.91
N ASP A 63 32.08 13.63 9.00
CA ASP A 63 31.06 14.47 9.61
C ASP A 63 30.67 15.66 8.71
N ALA A 64 31.66 16.29 8.06
CA ALA A 64 31.42 17.34 7.08
C ALA A 64 30.65 16.82 5.86
N GLN A 65 30.98 15.62 5.36
CA GLN A 65 30.27 14.96 4.27
C GLN A 65 28.82 14.63 4.67
N ALA A 66 28.61 14.08 5.87
CA ALA A 66 27.27 13.78 6.39
C ALA A 66 26.42 15.06 6.50
N THR A 67 27.02 16.16 6.98
CA THR A 67 26.36 17.47 7.06
C THR A 67 25.97 17.98 5.67
N LEU A 68 26.89 17.94 4.69
CA LEU A 68 26.60 18.36 3.32
C LEU A 68 25.42 17.58 2.72
N VAL A 69 25.43 16.26 2.86
CA VAL A 69 24.37 15.42 2.30
C VAL A 69 23.02 15.69 2.98
N ALA A 70 23.00 15.92 4.30
CA ALA A 70 21.79 16.30 5.03
C ALA A 70 21.22 17.64 4.56
N GLU A 71 22.07 18.66 4.39
CA GLU A 71 21.65 19.99 3.89
C GLU A 71 21.16 19.92 2.44
N GLN A 72 21.81 19.13 1.58
CA GLN A 72 21.34 18.87 0.21
C GLN A 72 19.97 18.18 0.19
N ALA A 73 19.76 17.17 1.04
CA ALA A 73 18.47 16.48 1.15
C ALA A 73 17.36 17.43 1.63
N TRP A 74 17.67 18.33 2.57
CA TRP A 74 16.70 19.33 3.05
C TRP A 74 16.37 20.35 1.95
N ALA A 75 17.36 20.93 1.28
CA ALA A 75 17.15 21.89 0.21
C ALA A 75 16.35 21.29 -0.96
N ALA A 76 16.64 20.03 -1.33
CA ALA A 76 15.90 19.33 -2.37
C ALA A 76 14.42 19.13 -2.00
N ARG A 77 14.09 18.93 -0.72
CA ARG A 77 12.69 18.82 -0.26
C ARG A 77 11.93 20.14 -0.38
N GLN A 78 12.56 21.26 -0.03
CA GLN A 78 11.92 22.57 -0.19
C GLN A 78 11.57 22.83 -1.66
N ALA A 79 12.51 22.53 -2.57
CA ALA A 79 12.27 22.62 -4.00
C ALA A 79 11.09 21.74 -4.47
N VAL A 80 10.90 20.55 -3.88
CA VAL A 80 9.70 19.73 -4.15
C VAL A 80 8.43 20.47 -3.74
N GLY A 81 8.38 21.09 -2.56
CA GLY A 81 7.23 21.86 -2.09
C GLY A 81 6.87 23.03 -3.03
N GLU A 82 7.87 23.77 -3.50
CA GLU A 82 7.69 24.85 -4.49
C GLU A 82 7.12 24.32 -5.81
N HIS A 83 7.67 23.21 -6.31
CA HIS A 83 7.19 22.59 -7.54
C HIS A 83 5.81 21.94 -7.39
N GLU A 84 5.45 21.44 -6.20
CA GLU A 84 4.10 20.95 -5.89
C GLU A 84 3.08 22.10 -5.93
N ALA A 85 3.42 23.26 -5.34
CA ALA A 85 2.59 24.46 -5.40
C ALA A 85 2.42 24.97 -6.84
N ALA A 86 3.51 25.00 -7.63
CA ALA A 86 3.48 25.39 -9.04
C ALA A 86 2.63 24.43 -9.89
N HIS A 87 2.76 23.12 -9.66
CA HIS A 87 1.93 22.10 -10.31
C HIS A 87 0.45 22.26 -9.94
N ALA A 88 0.12 22.46 -8.66
CA ALA A 88 -1.25 22.66 -8.21
C ALA A 88 -1.90 23.92 -8.83
N ALA A 89 -1.14 25.00 -8.97
CA ALA A 89 -1.61 26.21 -9.66
C ALA A 89 -1.89 25.93 -11.15
N ALA A 90 -0.97 25.29 -11.86
CA ALA A 90 -1.15 24.95 -13.26
C ALA A 90 -2.30 23.95 -13.51
N ASP A 91 -2.52 22.99 -12.60
CA ASP A 91 -3.63 22.04 -12.67
C ASP A 91 -4.99 22.74 -12.48
N LYS A 92 -5.04 23.70 -11.55
CA LYS A 92 -6.22 24.55 -11.33
C LYS A 92 -6.53 25.40 -12.58
N ASP A 93 -5.51 26.01 -13.19
CA ASP A 93 -5.67 26.82 -14.39
C ASP A 93 -6.15 25.99 -15.59
N ALA A 94 -5.58 24.80 -15.79
CA ALA A 94 -6.01 23.88 -16.84
C ALA A 94 -7.47 23.43 -16.62
N THR A 95 -7.85 23.13 -15.37
CA THR A 95 -9.23 22.76 -15.00
C THR A 95 -10.19 23.91 -15.27
N ALA A 96 -9.84 25.13 -14.86
CA ALA A 96 -10.65 26.33 -15.10
C ALA A 96 -10.85 26.59 -16.60
N ALA A 97 -9.77 26.49 -17.39
CA ALA A 97 -9.82 26.64 -18.85
C ALA A 97 -10.70 25.57 -19.51
N LYS A 98 -10.61 24.31 -19.04
CA LYS A 98 -11.43 23.20 -19.54
C LYS A 98 -12.91 23.41 -19.24
N THR A 99 -13.25 23.85 -18.02
CA THR A 99 -14.63 24.19 -17.64
C THR A 99 -15.16 25.36 -18.47
N LYS A 100 -14.36 26.40 -18.71
CA LYS A 100 -14.76 27.52 -19.58
C LYS A 100 -15.05 27.04 -21.01
N LEU A 101 -14.19 26.20 -21.58
CA LEU A 101 -14.40 25.66 -22.92
C LEU A 101 -15.66 24.77 -23.00
N ALA A 102 -15.94 23.98 -21.96
CA ALA A 102 -17.17 23.20 -21.89
C ALA A 102 -18.42 24.10 -21.88
N ALA A 103 -18.43 25.15 -21.04
CA ALA A 103 -19.52 26.12 -21.00
C ALA A 103 -19.75 26.83 -22.34
N LEU A 104 -18.67 27.15 -23.07
CA LEU A 104 -18.78 27.77 -24.40
C LEU A 104 -19.34 26.81 -25.47
N LYS A 105 -19.09 25.50 -25.37
CA LYS A 105 -19.74 24.50 -26.24
C LYS A 105 -21.25 24.43 -26.02
N ASP A 106 -21.69 24.57 -24.77
CA ASP A 106 -23.11 24.63 -24.43
C ASP A 106 -23.75 25.92 -24.95
N GLN A 107 -23.07 27.06 -24.79
CA GLN A 107 -23.52 28.35 -25.35
C GLN A 107 -23.60 28.35 -26.87
N GLU A 108 -22.64 27.72 -27.55
CA GLU A 108 -22.64 27.57 -29.02
C GLU A 108 -23.89 26.79 -29.46
N SER A 109 -24.16 25.67 -28.81
CA SER A 109 -25.33 24.83 -29.10
C SER A 109 -26.64 25.63 -28.93
N ALA A 110 -26.74 26.42 -27.87
CA ALA A 110 -27.89 27.30 -27.63
C ALA A 110 -28.00 28.45 -28.66
N ALA A 111 -26.88 29.07 -29.02
CA ALA A 111 -26.84 30.15 -30.01
C ALA A 111 -27.21 29.65 -31.41
N VAL A 112 -26.72 28.46 -31.80
CA VAL A 112 -27.08 27.80 -33.07
C VAL A 112 -28.56 27.47 -33.12
N ALA A 113 -29.13 26.90 -32.05
CA ALA A 113 -30.57 26.62 -31.99
C ALA A 113 -31.42 27.90 -32.12
N LYS A 114 -30.97 29.01 -31.51
CA LYS A 114 -31.65 30.32 -31.63
C LYS A 114 -31.56 30.89 -33.04
N ARG A 115 -30.39 30.77 -33.70
CA ARG A 115 -30.20 31.14 -35.11
C ARG A 115 -31.12 30.33 -36.02
N ASP A 116 -31.20 29.02 -35.83
CA ASP A 116 -32.01 28.15 -36.68
C ASP A 116 -33.51 28.48 -36.56
N LYS A 117 -33.98 28.78 -35.35
CA LYS A 117 -35.33 29.28 -35.13
C LYS A 117 -35.56 30.63 -35.82
N ALA A 118 -34.65 31.60 -35.64
CA ALA A 118 -34.75 32.91 -36.29
C ALA A 118 -34.72 32.81 -37.83
N ALA A 119 -33.95 31.86 -38.38
CA ALA A 119 -33.88 31.59 -39.80
C ALA A 119 -35.21 31.02 -40.33
N ALA A 120 -35.84 30.10 -39.58
CA ALA A 120 -37.16 29.58 -39.92
C ALA A 120 -38.25 30.67 -39.88
N ASP A 121 -38.23 31.54 -38.87
CA ASP A 121 -39.16 32.67 -38.74
C ASP A 121 -38.98 33.70 -39.87
N ALA A 122 -37.73 34.02 -40.22
CA ALA A 122 -37.40 34.90 -41.35
C ALA A 122 -37.84 34.29 -42.70
N ALA A 123 -37.64 32.99 -42.91
CA ALA A 123 -38.11 32.31 -44.12
C ALA A 123 -39.65 32.31 -44.22
N SER A 124 -40.35 32.07 -43.12
CA SER A 124 -41.81 32.06 -43.04
C SER A 124 -42.42 33.43 -43.34
N THR A 125 -41.91 34.48 -42.68
CA THR A 125 -42.37 35.86 -42.90
C THR A 125 -42.10 36.35 -44.32
N ARG A 126 -40.96 35.99 -44.91
CA ARG A 126 -40.64 36.29 -46.32
C ARG A 126 -41.61 35.59 -47.27
N LYS A 127 -41.89 34.30 -47.05
CA LYS A 127 -42.89 33.55 -47.83
C LYS A 127 -44.28 34.20 -47.76
N ASN A 128 -44.69 34.69 -46.60
CA ASN A 128 -45.97 35.40 -46.43
C ASN A 128 -45.99 36.72 -47.24
N VAL A 129 -44.89 37.47 -47.26
CA VAL A 129 -44.75 38.66 -48.12
C VAL A 129 -44.88 38.27 -49.60
N ASP A 130 -44.19 37.23 -50.04
CA ASP A 130 -44.22 36.77 -51.43
C ASP A 130 -45.63 36.31 -51.85
N GLU A 131 -46.35 35.57 -50.99
CA GLU A 131 -47.73 35.14 -51.24
C GLU A 131 -48.73 36.31 -51.29
N LEU A 132 -48.64 37.26 -50.36
CA LEU A 132 -49.52 38.44 -50.34
C LEU A 132 -49.25 39.35 -51.53
N THR A 133 -47.98 39.52 -51.92
CA THR A 133 -47.58 40.32 -53.08
C THR A 133 -48.02 39.66 -54.39
N GLY A 134 -47.87 38.34 -54.52
CA GLY A 134 -48.30 37.60 -55.71
C GLY A 134 -49.82 37.55 -55.90
N LYS A 135 -50.61 37.70 -54.84
CA LYS A 135 -52.09 37.78 -54.88
C LYS A 135 -52.63 39.20 -54.91
N ALA A 136 -51.77 40.22 -54.82
CA ALA A 136 -52.16 41.61 -54.61
C ALA A 136 -53.05 42.15 -55.73
N ASP A 137 -52.72 41.89 -56.99
CA ASP A 137 -53.46 42.43 -58.14
C ASP A 137 -54.87 41.83 -58.25
N ALA A 138 -55.02 40.54 -57.94
CA ALA A 138 -56.33 39.88 -57.90
C ALA A 138 -57.20 40.39 -56.75
N ALA A 139 -56.61 40.65 -55.58
CA ALA A 139 -57.31 41.19 -54.42
C ALA A 139 -57.74 42.65 -54.61
N ARG A 140 -56.89 43.48 -55.24
CA ARG A 140 -57.24 44.86 -55.63
C ARG A 140 -58.41 44.89 -56.61
N ALA A 141 -58.43 43.99 -57.59
CA ALA A 141 -59.53 43.86 -58.56
C ALA A 141 -60.86 43.40 -57.91
N ALA A 142 -60.80 42.68 -56.78
CA ALA A 142 -61.96 42.23 -56.02
C ALA A 142 -62.50 43.26 -55.01
N GLY A 143 -61.88 44.44 -54.90
CA GLY A 143 -62.32 45.52 -54.00
C GLY A 143 -61.82 45.42 -52.55
N ASP A 144 -60.78 44.61 -52.27
CA ASP A 144 -60.14 44.57 -50.94
C ASP A 144 -59.27 45.82 -50.72
N ALA A 145 -59.82 46.80 -50.00
CA ALA A 145 -59.16 48.08 -49.73
C ALA A 145 -57.98 47.98 -48.75
N ASP A 146 -57.83 46.87 -48.02
CA ASP A 146 -56.82 46.71 -46.96
C ASP A 146 -55.62 45.85 -47.39
N VAL A 147 -55.58 45.38 -48.66
CA VAL A 147 -54.52 44.46 -49.12
C VAL A 147 -53.12 45.11 -49.07
N ASP A 148 -53.01 46.39 -49.41
CA ASP A 148 -51.74 47.12 -49.38
C ASP A 148 -51.24 47.32 -47.94
N LYS A 149 -52.15 47.58 -47.01
CA LYS A 149 -51.85 47.68 -45.57
C LYS A 149 -51.34 46.34 -45.03
N ARG A 150 -51.97 45.22 -45.40
CA ARG A 150 -51.53 43.87 -45.02
C ARG A 150 -50.16 43.51 -45.60
N ILE A 151 -49.86 43.94 -46.83
CA ILE A 151 -48.53 43.76 -47.44
C ILE A 151 -47.48 44.57 -46.69
N ASP A 152 -47.76 45.82 -46.32
CA ASP A 152 -46.83 46.67 -45.57
C ASP A 152 -46.59 46.16 -44.15
N GLU A 153 -47.63 45.65 -43.48
CA GLU A 153 -47.51 44.97 -42.18
C GLU A 153 -46.66 43.69 -42.30
N ALA A 154 -46.87 42.88 -43.34
CA ALA A 154 -46.07 41.69 -43.60
C ALA A 154 -44.60 42.03 -43.92
N LYS A 155 -44.34 43.11 -44.68
CA LYS A 155 -42.98 43.60 -44.96
C LYS A 155 -42.28 44.08 -43.69
N LYS A 156 -42.98 44.80 -42.80
CA LYS A 156 -42.44 45.20 -41.49
C LYS A 156 -42.10 43.98 -40.62
N ALA A 157 -42.98 42.98 -40.59
CA ALA A 157 -42.73 41.73 -39.87
C ALA A 157 -41.52 40.97 -40.45
N ALA A 158 -41.39 40.88 -41.77
CA ALA A 158 -40.24 40.26 -42.43
C ALA A 158 -38.92 41.01 -42.15
N ALA A 159 -38.94 42.36 -42.14
CA ALA A 159 -37.79 43.17 -41.78
C ALA A 159 -37.34 42.92 -40.32
N HIS A 160 -38.31 42.82 -39.39
CA HIS A 160 -38.01 42.54 -37.98
C HIS A 160 -37.45 41.12 -37.76
N SER A 161 -37.99 40.11 -38.47
CA SER A 161 -37.45 38.75 -38.44
C SER A 161 -36.05 38.66 -39.06
N ALA A 162 -35.77 39.41 -40.13
CA ALA A 162 -34.44 39.48 -40.73
C ALA A 162 -33.41 40.14 -39.78
N GLU A 163 -33.78 41.21 -39.08
CA GLU A 163 -32.93 41.82 -38.04
C GLU A 163 -32.66 40.85 -36.88
N SER A 164 -33.68 40.07 -36.50
CA SER A 164 -33.57 39.06 -35.45
C SER A 164 -32.62 37.91 -35.86
N LEU A 165 -32.66 37.48 -37.13
CA LEU A 165 -31.72 36.52 -37.69
C LEU A 165 -30.28 37.07 -37.68
N ALA A 166 -30.06 38.29 -38.16
CA ALA A 166 -28.73 38.91 -38.16
C ALA A 166 -28.13 39.01 -36.74
N LYS A 167 -28.95 39.35 -35.74
CA LYS A 167 -28.54 39.34 -34.32
C LYS A 167 -28.16 37.94 -33.83
N ALA A 168 -28.90 36.91 -34.25
CA ALA A 168 -28.61 35.53 -33.88
C ALA A 168 -27.33 35.00 -34.56
N GLU A 169 -27.09 35.34 -35.83
CA GLU A 169 -25.86 35.02 -36.55
C GLU A 169 -24.63 35.69 -35.92
N ALA A 170 -24.74 36.98 -35.56
CA ALA A 170 -23.68 37.70 -34.84
C ALA A 170 -23.39 37.08 -33.47
N ALA A 171 -24.41 36.62 -32.75
CA ALA A 171 -24.23 35.92 -31.48
C ALA A 171 -23.50 34.58 -31.64
N VAL A 172 -23.81 33.79 -32.68
CA VAL A 172 -23.07 32.57 -32.99
C VAL A 172 -21.61 32.88 -33.31
N ALA A 173 -21.33 33.89 -34.14
CA ALA A 173 -19.97 34.30 -34.47
C ALA A 173 -19.17 34.74 -33.23
N ALA A 174 -19.79 35.49 -32.31
CA ALA A 174 -19.16 35.90 -31.06
C ALA A 174 -18.79 34.71 -30.16
N VAL A 175 -19.70 33.74 -30.00
CA VAL A 175 -19.43 32.53 -29.21
C VAL A 175 -18.32 31.68 -29.84
N LEU A 176 -18.30 31.56 -31.18
CA LEU A 176 -17.23 30.84 -31.89
C LEU A 176 -15.86 31.48 -31.68
N ALA A 177 -15.77 32.81 -31.75
CA ALA A 177 -14.52 33.52 -31.47
C ALA A 177 -14.05 33.35 -30.02
N GLU A 178 -14.98 33.43 -29.05
CA GLU A 178 -14.64 33.20 -27.65
C GLU A 178 -14.21 31.75 -27.39
N LYS A 179 -14.85 30.78 -28.06
CA LYS A 179 -14.48 29.36 -28.01
C LYS A 179 -13.08 29.12 -28.58
N GLU A 180 -12.71 29.77 -29.67
CA GLU A 180 -11.36 29.68 -30.24
C GLU A 180 -10.30 30.21 -29.26
N SER A 181 -10.55 31.38 -28.65
CA SER A 181 -9.68 31.93 -27.60
C SER A 181 -9.60 31.03 -26.36
N ALA A 182 -10.72 30.46 -25.91
CA ALA A 182 -10.75 29.53 -24.78
C ALA A 182 -10.02 28.22 -25.08
N SER A 183 -10.11 27.72 -26.32
CA SER A 183 -9.36 26.55 -26.80
C SER A 183 -7.85 26.82 -26.78
N ALA A 184 -7.42 27.99 -27.25
CA ALA A 184 -6.01 28.40 -27.18
C ALA A 184 -5.51 28.54 -25.72
N THR A 185 -6.36 29.08 -24.83
CA THR A 185 -6.07 29.19 -23.39
C THR A 185 -5.91 27.82 -22.74
N LEU A 186 -6.80 26.87 -23.06
CA LEU A 186 -6.69 25.49 -22.57
C LEU A 186 -5.39 24.85 -23.05
N ALA A 187 -5.05 24.97 -24.34
CA ALA A 187 -3.82 24.41 -24.88
C ALA A 187 -2.55 25.00 -24.25
N ALA A 188 -2.57 26.27 -23.84
CA ALA A 188 -1.47 26.90 -23.10
C ALA A 188 -1.42 26.41 -21.64
N ALA A 189 -2.57 26.32 -20.96
CA ALA A 189 -2.65 25.82 -19.60
C ALA A 189 -2.23 24.34 -19.49
N GLU A 190 -2.61 23.50 -20.45
CA GLU A 190 -2.20 22.10 -20.52
C GLU A 190 -0.70 21.95 -20.75
N ARG A 191 -0.08 22.80 -21.58
CA ARG A 191 1.38 22.86 -21.74
C ARG A 191 2.08 23.25 -20.43
N SER A 192 1.62 24.31 -19.78
CA SER A 192 2.17 24.75 -18.48
C SER A 192 2.03 23.66 -17.41
N ARG A 193 0.90 22.94 -17.38
CA ARG A 193 0.68 21.80 -16.50
C ARG A 193 1.65 20.66 -16.80
N SER A 194 1.84 20.30 -18.08
CA SER A 194 2.81 19.29 -18.49
C SER A 194 4.23 19.65 -18.05
N ASP A 195 4.66 20.90 -18.27
CA ASP A 195 5.99 21.38 -17.86
C ASP A 195 6.16 21.39 -16.34
N ALA A 196 5.09 21.68 -15.60
CA ALA A 196 5.10 21.62 -14.13
C ALA A 196 5.20 20.17 -13.63
N VAL A 197 4.52 19.21 -14.27
CA VAL A 197 4.64 17.77 -13.95
C VAL A 197 6.08 17.30 -14.15
N THR A 198 6.71 17.61 -15.29
CA THR A 198 8.10 17.22 -15.56
C THR A 198 9.08 17.82 -14.55
N ARG A 199 8.94 19.10 -14.21
CA ARG A 199 9.79 19.76 -13.21
C ARG A 199 9.62 19.16 -11.81
N LEU A 200 8.37 18.86 -11.42
CA LEU A 200 8.07 18.23 -10.15
C LEU A 200 8.64 16.81 -10.06
N ALA A 201 8.52 16.02 -11.13
CA ALA A 201 9.12 14.69 -11.20
C ALA A 201 10.65 14.74 -11.01
N ALA A 202 11.33 15.61 -11.75
CA ALA A 202 12.77 15.80 -11.62
C ALA A 202 13.20 16.30 -10.23
N ALA A 203 12.40 17.17 -9.59
CA ALA A 203 12.66 17.63 -8.23
C ALA A 203 12.51 16.51 -7.20
N ARG A 204 11.48 15.66 -7.35
CA ARG A 204 11.28 14.48 -6.50
C ARG A 204 12.41 13.46 -6.66
N ASP A 205 12.88 13.22 -7.88
CA ASP A 205 14.00 12.32 -8.15
C ASP A 205 15.29 12.79 -7.46
N ARG A 206 15.59 14.10 -7.55
CA ARG A 206 16.73 14.70 -6.82
C ARG A 206 16.57 14.59 -5.31
N ALA A 207 15.39 14.88 -4.78
CA ALA A 207 15.11 14.79 -3.35
C ALA A 207 15.21 13.35 -2.82
N ALA A 208 14.72 12.38 -3.58
CA ALA A 208 14.82 10.97 -3.22
C ALA A 208 16.28 10.48 -3.22
N THR A 209 17.07 10.88 -4.22
CA THR A 209 18.49 10.53 -4.29
C THR A 209 19.26 11.13 -3.11
N ALA A 210 19.13 12.44 -2.89
CA ALA A 210 19.79 13.12 -1.78
C ALA A 210 19.34 12.54 -0.42
N HIS A 211 18.07 12.17 -0.28
CA HIS A 211 17.58 11.54 0.94
C HIS A 211 18.15 10.14 1.15
N ALA A 212 18.20 9.30 0.12
CA ALA A 212 18.77 7.98 0.20
C ALA A 212 20.25 8.03 0.58
N GLU A 213 21.00 8.98 0.00
CA GLU A 213 22.40 9.25 0.37
C GLU A 213 22.51 9.72 1.83
N ALA A 214 21.64 10.63 2.29
CA ALA A 214 21.63 11.12 3.67
C ALA A 214 21.35 10.00 4.68
N LEU A 215 20.52 9.03 4.28
CA LEU A 215 20.23 7.84 5.07
C LEU A 215 21.32 6.76 5.00
N GLY A 216 22.31 6.87 4.11
CA GLY A 216 23.21 5.74 3.79
C GLY A 216 22.46 4.53 3.22
N GLY A 217 21.28 4.74 2.62
CA GLY A 217 20.37 3.71 2.15
C GLY A 217 20.66 3.21 0.74
N LEU A 218 19.70 2.49 0.19
CA LEU A 218 19.71 1.98 -1.19
C LEU A 218 19.39 3.10 -2.19
N ARG A 219 19.99 3.03 -3.38
CA ARG A 219 19.77 3.99 -4.46
C ARG A 219 18.33 3.89 -5.00
N PRO A 220 17.59 5.00 -5.13
CA PRO A 220 16.21 4.98 -5.61
C PRO A 220 16.12 4.93 -7.13
N ILE A 221 15.00 4.42 -7.65
CA ILE A 221 14.60 4.61 -9.04
C ILE A 221 14.17 6.05 -9.31
N THR A 222 14.23 6.42 -10.59
CA THR A 222 13.75 7.71 -11.12
C THR A 222 12.30 7.62 -11.60
N SER A 223 11.67 8.77 -11.77
CA SER A 223 10.32 8.88 -12.32
C SER A 223 10.25 8.39 -13.77
N GLU A 224 11.33 8.51 -14.53
CA GLU A 224 11.44 8.00 -15.92
C GLU A 224 11.42 6.47 -15.99
N GLN A 225 11.96 5.81 -14.97
CA GLN A 225 11.96 4.36 -14.87
C GLN A 225 10.60 3.81 -14.41
N TRP A 226 9.66 4.63 -13.95
CA TRP A 226 8.38 4.18 -13.40
C TRP A 226 7.40 3.78 -14.50
N ASP A 227 6.85 2.58 -14.39
CA ASP A 227 5.89 2.06 -15.35
C ASP A 227 4.79 1.22 -14.66
N TYR A 228 3.88 0.72 -15.46
CA TYR A 228 2.78 -0.12 -14.99
C TYR A 228 3.26 -1.42 -14.33
N ALA A 229 4.33 -2.04 -14.83
CA ALA A 229 4.84 -3.30 -14.31
C ALA A 229 5.45 -3.11 -12.91
N LYS A 230 6.23 -2.03 -12.70
CA LYS A 230 6.81 -1.66 -11.41
C LYS A 230 5.76 -1.21 -10.40
N ALA A 231 4.77 -0.42 -10.83
CA ALA A 231 3.63 -0.05 -10.00
C ALA A 231 2.84 -1.30 -9.54
N ARG A 232 2.67 -2.27 -10.44
CA ARG A 232 2.02 -3.54 -10.11
C ARG A 232 2.87 -4.37 -9.14
N HIS A 233 4.17 -4.51 -9.40
CA HIS A 233 5.08 -5.23 -8.50
C HIS A 233 5.04 -4.64 -7.08
N LEU A 234 5.12 -3.30 -6.96
CA LEU A 234 4.97 -2.61 -5.68
C LEU A 234 3.66 -2.98 -4.97
N LEU A 235 2.53 -2.94 -5.67
CA LEU A 235 1.23 -3.26 -5.09
C LEU A 235 1.11 -4.72 -4.61
N PHE A 236 1.77 -5.66 -5.29
CA PHE A 236 1.81 -7.06 -4.90
C PHE A 236 2.73 -7.32 -3.70
N ARG A 237 3.92 -6.70 -3.65
CA ARG A 237 4.89 -6.93 -2.56
C ARG A 237 4.59 -6.11 -1.31
N ALA A 238 4.27 -4.82 -1.46
CA ALA A 238 3.90 -3.93 -0.36
C ALA A 238 2.39 -4.00 0.00
N GLY A 239 1.71 -5.04 -0.45
CA GLY A 239 0.30 -5.30 -0.21
C GLY A 239 -0.04 -6.73 -0.58
N PHE A 240 -1.23 -6.93 -1.15
CA PHE A 240 -1.69 -8.23 -1.66
C PHE A 240 -2.06 -8.15 -3.14
N GLY A 241 -1.62 -7.12 -3.87
CA GLY A 241 -2.09 -6.85 -5.23
C GLY A 241 -3.42 -6.10 -5.25
N GLY A 242 -4.00 -5.99 -6.45
CA GLY A 242 -5.22 -5.23 -6.70
C GLY A 242 -5.60 -5.24 -8.18
N THR A 243 -6.56 -4.40 -8.55
CA THR A 243 -7.04 -4.38 -9.94
C THR A 243 -6.20 -3.48 -10.84
N PRO A 244 -6.38 -3.57 -12.17
CA PRO A 244 -5.70 -2.65 -13.10
C PRO A 244 -5.96 -1.18 -12.79
N GLU A 245 -7.11 -0.82 -12.24
CA GLU A 245 -7.40 0.55 -11.80
C GLU A 245 -6.53 0.95 -10.60
N ASP A 246 -6.29 0.06 -9.65
CA ASP A 246 -5.42 0.36 -8.51
C ASP A 246 -3.96 0.53 -8.95
N VAL A 247 -3.50 -0.28 -9.91
CA VAL A 247 -2.18 -0.10 -10.53
C VAL A 247 -2.09 1.24 -11.27
N LYS A 248 -3.11 1.60 -12.07
CA LYS A 248 -3.16 2.90 -12.78
C LYS A 248 -3.08 4.08 -11.81
N LYS A 249 -3.78 4.03 -10.67
CA LYS A 249 -3.66 5.05 -9.63
C LYS A 249 -2.21 5.21 -9.15
N LEU A 250 -1.48 4.11 -8.93
CA LEU A 250 -0.07 4.19 -8.54
C LEU A 250 0.84 4.71 -9.66
N VAL A 251 0.53 4.39 -10.93
CA VAL A 251 1.23 4.98 -12.09
C VAL A 251 1.04 6.49 -12.12
N GLU A 252 -0.20 6.97 -11.94
CA GLU A 252 -0.55 8.40 -11.92
C GLU A 252 0.10 9.16 -10.76
N LEU A 253 0.30 8.50 -9.61
CA LEU A 253 1.02 9.10 -8.47
C LEU A 253 2.53 9.25 -8.75
N GLY A 254 3.11 8.42 -9.60
CA GLY A 254 4.57 8.27 -9.73
C GLY A 254 5.20 7.49 -8.56
N PRO A 255 6.48 7.11 -8.65
CA PRO A 255 7.10 6.18 -7.71
C PRO A 255 7.11 6.72 -6.28
N HIS A 256 7.50 7.98 -6.11
CA HIS A 256 7.64 8.63 -4.81
C HIS A 256 6.32 8.69 -4.03
N LYS A 257 5.26 9.19 -4.66
CA LYS A 257 3.94 9.28 -4.02
C LYS A 257 3.25 7.92 -3.91
N ALA A 258 3.52 6.97 -4.82
CA ALA A 258 3.01 5.60 -4.70
C ALA A 258 3.61 4.87 -3.50
N VAL A 259 4.93 4.97 -3.28
CA VAL A 259 5.59 4.38 -2.11
C VAL A 259 5.13 5.09 -0.84
N GLU A 260 5.12 6.44 -0.83
CA GLU A 260 4.60 7.22 0.29
C GLU A 260 3.15 6.81 0.64
N PHE A 261 2.28 6.64 -0.36
CA PHE A 261 0.90 6.24 -0.15
C PHE A 261 0.75 4.91 0.62
N LEU A 262 1.65 3.95 0.39
CA LEU A 262 1.62 2.63 1.03
C LEU A 262 2.24 2.64 2.42
N VAL A 263 3.41 3.27 2.58
CA VAL A 263 4.11 3.37 3.87
C VAL A 263 3.44 4.33 4.85
N GLU A 264 2.70 5.34 4.35
CA GLU A 264 1.79 6.19 5.14
C GLU A 264 0.38 5.61 5.30
N TYR A 265 0.29 4.30 5.52
CA TYR A 265 -1.02 3.65 5.67
C TYR A 265 -1.83 4.24 6.85
N ARG A 266 -1.18 4.75 7.91
CA ARG A 266 -1.86 5.39 9.05
C ARG A 266 -2.63 6.66 8.66
N ALA A 267 -2.23 7.35 7.59
CA ALA A 267 -2.96 8.51 7.05
C ALA A 267 -4.21 8.11 6.23
N ARG A 268 -4.42 6.82 5.99
CA ARG A 268 -5.60 6.29 5.30
C ARG A 268 -6.70 5.94 6.31
N PRO A 269 -7.98 5.87 5.93
CA PRO A 269 -9.04 5.43 6.83
C PRO A 269 -8.75 4.04 7.44
N VAL A 270 -9.15 3.81 8.69
CA VAL A 270 -9.09 2.48 9.32
C VAL A 270 -10.20 1.61 8.73
N ALA A 271 -9.96 0.31 8.55
CA ALA A 271 -11.02 -0.64 8.22
C ALA A 271 -11.99 -0.80 9.40
N ASN A 272 -13.27 -0.52 9.19
CA ASN A 272 -14.33 -0.73 10.19
C ASN A 272 -14.74 -2.22 10.24
N LEU A 273 -13.81 -3.05 10.72
CA LEU A 273 -13.93 -4.50 10.83
C LEU A 273 -13.49 -4.90 12.24
N GLU A 274 -14.36 -4.69 13.22
CA GLU A 274 -14.13 -5.11 14.60
C GLU A 274 -14.36 -6.62 14.77
N PHE A 275 -13.60 -7.24 15.66
CA PHE A 275 -13.81 -8.62 16.09
C PHE A 275 -14.38 -8.61 17.50
N ASN A 276 -15.55 -9.23 17.68
CA ASN A 276 -16.14 -9.37 19.00
C ASN A 276 -15.50 -10.57 19.70
N VAL A 277 -14.42 -10.30 20.43
CA VAL A 277 -13.74 -11.31 21.24
C VAL A 277 -14.57 -11.62 22.50
N LEU A 278 -14.77 -12.90 22.74
CA LEU A 278 -15.29 -13.48 23.96
C LEU A 278 -14.12 -13.69 24.92
N ASP A 279 -14.24 -13.09 26.10
CA ASP A 279 -13.27 -13.25 27.17
C ASP A 279 -13.35 -14.63 27.81
N TRP A 280 -12.21 -15.11 28.32
CA TRP A 280 -12.20 -16.31 29.15
C TRP A 280 -12.79 -15.98 30.52
N GLU A 281 -13.95 -16.55 30.82
CA GLU A 281 -14.62 -16.32 32.09
C GLU A 281 -13.98 -17.12 33.24
N ARG A 282 -13.91 -16.48 34.41
CA ARG A 282 -13.49 -17.15 35.64
C ARG A 282 -14.64 -18.05 36.12
N PRO A 283 -14.37 -19.33 36.45
CA PRO A 283 -15.39 -20.20 37.01
C PRO A 283 -16.00 -19.59 38.27
N LEU A 284 -17.32 -19.60 38.33
CA LEU A 284 -18.07 -19.18 39.50
C LEU A 284 -17.85 -20.18 40.64
N ASP A 285 -18.00 -19.72 41.88
CA ASP A 285 -17.69 -20.55 43.06
C ASP A 285 -18.51 -21.86 43.10
N TYR A 286 -19.75 -21.84 42.60
CA TYR A 286 -20.55 -23.06 42.51
C TYR A 286 -20.02 -24.06 41.46
N GLU A 287 -19.40 -23.58 40.38
CA GLU A 287 -18.86 -24.40 39.29
C GLU A 287 -17.66 -25.22 39.77
N ASN A 288 -16.84 -24.61 40.63
CA ASN A 288 -15.72 -25.31 41.28
C ASN A 288 -16.21 -26.45 42.20
N ARG A 289 -17.42 -26.35 42.76
CA ARG A 289 -18.03 -27.35 43.65
C ARG A 289 -18.76 -28.47 42.91
N LEU A 290 -18.90 -28.39 41.58
CA LEU A 290 -19.51 -29.45 40.78
C LEU A 290 -18.70 -30.74 40.84
N HIS A 291 -19.37 -31.88 40.66
CA HIS A 291 -18.69 -33.17 40.52
C HIS A 291 -17.81 -33.22 39.26
N ALA A 292 -16.81 -34.09 39.25
CA ALA A 292 -15.78 -34.15 38.20
C ALA A 292 -16.37 -34.21 36.78
N ASP A 293 -17.36 -35.07 36.54
CA ASP A 293 -17.99 -35.21 35.22
C ASP A 293 -18.68 -33.92 34.75
N ALA A 294 -19.28 -33.15 35.66
CA ALA A 294 -19.92 -31.89 35.32
C ALA A 294 -18.86 -30.82 34.99
N ARG A 295 -17.75 -30.76 35.73
CA ARG A 295 -16.63 -29.87 35.40
C ARG A 295 -15.98 -30.22 34.06
N ASN A 296 -15.80 -31.51 33.77
CA ASN A 296 -15.25 -31.96 32.50
C ASN A 296 -16.15 -31.56 31.32
N ARG A 297 -17.47 -31.72 31.45
CA ARG A 297 -18.43 -31.28 30.42
C ARG A 297 -18.38 -29.76 30.18
N MET A 298 -18.21 -28.96 31.24
CA MET A 298 -18.07 -27.50 31.11
C MET A 298 -16.75 -27.13 30.42
N ALA A 299 -15.64 -27.77 30.81
CA ALA A 299 -14.34 -27.56 30.15
C ALA A 299 -14.39 -27.92 28.65
N GLU A 300 -15.03 -29.04 28.28
CA GLU A 300 -15.24 -29.39 26.86
C GLU A 300 -16.08 -28.35 26.11
N GLN A 301 -17.08 -27.75 26.77
CA GLN A 301 -17.91 -26.71 26.18
C GLN A 301 -17.10 -25.42 25.97
N ASP A 302 -16.28 -25.02 26.94
CA ASP A 302 -15.38 -23.87 26.82
C ASP A 302 -14.35 -24.07 25.71
N GLU A 303 -13.75 -25.25 25.60
CA GLU A 303 -12.83 -25.60 24.51
C GLU A 303 -13.51 -25.52 23.13
N ARG A 304 -14.74 -26.02 23.00
CA ARG A 304 -15.50 -25.92 21.74
C ARG A 304 -15.86 -24.47 21.41
N ARG A 305 -16.19 -23.67 22.42
CA ARG A 305 -16.46 -22.23 22.27
C ARG A 305 -15.22 -21.50 21.77
N ASP A 306 -14.06 -21.76 22.38
CA ASP A 306 -12.80 -21.14 21.98
C ASP A 306 -12.36 -21.59 20.56
N ALA A 307 -12.54 -22.86 20.20
CA ALA A 307 -12.28 -23.34 18.84
C ALA A 307 -13.18 -22.65 17.80
N THR A 308 -14.44 -22.39 18.13
CA THR A 308 -15.37 -21.64 17.28
C THR A 308 -14.94 -20.19 17.15
N GLN A 309 -14.49 -19.58 18.26
CA GLN A 309 -13.94 -18.22 18.27
C GLN A 309 -12.65 -18.12 17.44
N HIS A 310 -11.73 -19.08 17.54
CA HIS A 310 -10.52 -19.14 16.73
C HIS A 310 -10.85 -19.21 15.23
N ALA A 311 -11.81 -20.05 14.84
CA ALA A 311 -12.28 -20.12 13.46
C ALA A 311 -12.81 -18.75 12.97
N ALA A 312 -13.60 -18.05 13.79
CA ALA A 312 -14.09 -16.72 13.47
C ALA A 312 -12.97 -15.66 13.42
N LEU A 313 -11.93 -15.80 14.25
CA LEU A 313 -10.76 -14.91 14.26
C LEU A 313 -9.96 -15.01 12.96
N VAL A 314 -9.73 -16.24 12.46
CA VAL A 314 -9.10 -16.47 11.15
C VAL A 314 -9.94 -15.82 10.05
N ASP A 315 -11.24 -16.06 10.02
CA ASP A 315 -12.14 -15.53 8.99
C ASP A 315 -12.16 -14.00 9.00
N TRP A 316 -12.17 -13.40 10.20
CA TRP A 316 -12.07 -11.95 10.40
C TRP A 316 -10.76 -11.38 9.86
N TRP A 317 -9.62 -12.01 10.13
CA TRP A 317 -8.35 -11.46 9.69
C TRP A 317 -8.16 -11.57 8.17
N VAL A 318 -8.60 -12.69 7.56
CA VAL A 318 -8.65 -12.82 6.09
C VAL A 318 -9.53 -11.73 5.48
N LYS A 319 -10.70 -11.48 6.07
CA LYS A 319 -11.58 -10.38 5.66
C LYS A 319 -10.87 -9.02 5.69
N ARG A 320 -10.11 -8.74 6.74
CA ARG A 320 -9.31 -7.50 6.84
C ARG A 320 -8.25 -7.40 5.75
N MET A 321 -7.52 -8.47 5.47
CA MET A 321 -6.51 -8.48 4.40
C MET A 321 -7.12 -8.21 3.01
N VAL A 322 -8.36 -8.65 2.78
CA VAL A 322 -9.08 -8.40 1.52
C VAL A 322 -9.65 -6.97 1.46
N GLU A 323 -10.33 -6.52 2.51
CA GLU A 323 -11.20 -5.33 2.46
C GLU A 323 -10.53 -4.05 2.99
N SER A 324 -9.43 -4.16 3.72
CA SER A 324 -8.76 -2.98 4.30
C SER A 324 -8.22 -2.04 3.22
N PRO A 325 -8.41 -0.71 3.37
CA PRO A 325 -7.73 0.28 2.54
C PRO A 325 -6.25 0.46 2.93
N ARG A 326 -5.77 -0.26 3.96
CA ARG A 326 -4.39 -0.25 4.46
C ARG A 326 -3.69 -1.59 4.18
N PRO A 327 -3.39 -1.94 2.92
CA PRO A 327 -2.86 -3.26 2.60
C PRO A 327 -1.48 -3.52 3.22
N LEU A 328 -0.62 -2.51 3.31
CA LEU A 328 0.71 -2.66 3.92
C LEU A 328 0.63 -2.94 5.44
N GLU A 329 -0.35 -2.36 6.15
CA GLU A 329 -0.56 -2.62 7.58
C GLU A 329 -0.80 -4.11 7.82
N GLU A 330 -1.76 -4.72 7.11
CA GLU A 330 -2.05 -6.14 7.28
C GLU A 330 -0.94 -7.04 6.71
N LYS A 331 -0.19 -6.57 5.70
CA LYS A 331 1.00 -7.26 5.20
C LYS A 331 2.10 -7.34 6.26
N LEU A 332 2.32 -6.25 7.01
CA LEU A 332 3.25 -6.21 8.13
C LEU A 332 2.74 -7.05 9.31
N VAL A 333 1.44 -7.02 9.63
CA VAL A 333 0.88 -7.92 10.65
C VAL A 333 1.11 -9.38 10.28
N LEU A 334 0.96 -9.77 9.02
CA LEU A 334 1.27 -11.14 8.56
C LEU A 334 2.76 -11.48 8.72
N PHE A 335 3.65 -10.55 8.37
CA PHE A 335 5.09 -10.70 8.58
C PHE A 335 5.44 -10.88 10.07
N TRP A 336 4.85 -10.08 10.97
CA TRP A 336 5.11 -10.18 12.41
C TRP A 336 4.49 -11.42 13.04
N HIS A 337 3.35 -11.86 12.53
CA HIS A 337 2.70 -13.09 12.98
C HIS A 337 3.50 -14.35 12.60
N ASP A 338 4.25 -14.28 11.51
CA ASP A 338 5.23 -15.31 11.14
C ASP A 338 6.53 -15.19 11.96
N HIS A 339 7.03 -13.97 12.15
CA HIS A 339 8.28 -13.69 12.87
C HIS A 339 8.21 -13.99 14.38
N PHE A 340 7.10 -13.63 15.04
CA PHE A 340 6.84 -13.84 16.46
C PHE A 340 5.78 -14.95 16.63
N ALA A 341 6.07 -16.11 16.05
CA ALA A 341 5.12 -17.20 15.91
C ALA A 341 4.55 -17.72 17.25
N SER A 342 3.23 -17.86 17.31
CA SER A 342 2.48 -18.47 18.41
C SER A 342 1.34 -19.32 17.84
N SER A 343 1.20 -20.57 18.29
CA SER A 343 0.24 -21.55 17.74
C SER A 343 -0.98 -21.77 18.63
N TYR A 344 -2.16 -21.65 18.02
CA TYR A 344 -3.44 -21.97 18.64
C TYR A 344 -3.50 -23.42 19.14
N LEU A 345 -2.93 -24.39 18.42
CA LEU A 345 -2.95 -25.79 18.85
C LEU A 345 -2.24 -26.02 20.19
N THR A 346 -1.23 -25.21 20.50
CA THR A 346 -0.52 -25.21 21.78
C THR A 346 -1.23 -24.36 22.83
N LEU A 347 -1.66 -23.15 22.46
CA LEU A 347 -2.25 -22.17 23.38
C LEU A 347 -3.67 -22.50 23.83
N ARG A 348 -4.51 -22.94 22.88
CA ARG A 348 -5.98 -23.10 23.01
C ARG A 348 -6.64 -21.89 23.67
N ASN A 349 -6.28 -20.71 23.18
CA ASN A 349 -6.76 -19.44 23.71
C ASN A 349 -6.82 -18.39 22.58
N ALA A 350 -7.98 -18.28 21.94
CA ALA A 350 -8.17 -17.34 20.84
C ALA A 350 -8.15 -15.87 21.29
N GLN A 351 -8.49 -15.58 22.55
CA GLN A 351 -8.47 -14.23 23.12
C GLN A 351 -7.04 -13.66 23.13
N LEU A 352 -6.05 -14.45 23.59
CA LEU A 352 -4.65 -13.99 23.64
C LEU A 352 -4.07 -13.79 22.24
N LEU A 353 -4.37 -14.70 21.31
CA LEU A 353 -3.92 -14.56 19.91
C LEU A 353 -4.54 -13.34 19.22
N HIS A 354 -5.79 -13.01 19.52
CA HIS A 354 -6.40 -11.76 19.06
C HIS A 354 -5.69 -10.53 19.67
N GLN A 355 -5.39 -10.54 20.97
CA GLN A 355 -4.64 -9.45 21.62
C GLN A 355 -3.24 -9.26 21.02
N GLN A 356 -2.52 -10.36 20.79
CA GLN A 356 -1.20 -10.36 20.15
C GLN A 356 -1.28 -9.81 18.72
N ASN A 357 -2.26 -10.23 17.91
CA ASN A 357 -2.48 -9.71 16.55
C ASN A 357 -2.80 -8.21 16.54
N GLN A 358 -3.57 -7.73 17.53
CA GLN A 358 -3.85 -6.30 17.71
C GLN A 358 -2.59 -5.52 18.11
N MET A 359 -1.71 -6.09 18.95
CA MET A 359 -0.42 -5.52 19.30
C MET A 359 0.48 -5.40 18.06
N PHE A 360 0.58 -6.47 17.25
CA PHE A 360 1.28 -6.43 15.97
C PHE A 360 0.76 -5.33 15.05
N ARG A 361 -0.56 -5.13 14.98
CA ARG A 361 -1.17 -4.05 14.17
C ARG A 361 -0.87 -2.66 14.73
N ALA A 362 -0.92 -2.49 16.05
CA ALA A 362 -0.65 -1.20 16.69
C ALA A 362 0.79 -0.71 16.48
N TYR A 363 1.74 -1.65 16.42
CA TYR A 363 3.18 -1.38 16.28
C TYR A 363 3.78 -1.93 14.98
N ALA A 364 2.97 -2.15 13.94
CA ALA A 364 3.39 -2.83 12.71
C ALA A 364 4.60 -2.20 12.02
N ASP A 365 4.85 -0.90 12.23
CA ASP A 365 5.98 -0.13 11.71
C ASP A 365 7.07 0.19 12.74
N ASN A 366 7.13 -0.51 13.88
CA ASN A 366 8.11 -0.25 14.95
C ASN A 366 8.60 -1.56 15.60
N PHE A 367 9.76 -2.05 15.16
CA PHE A 367 10.33 -3.31 15.65
C PHE A 367 10.80 -3.23 17.11
N ASP A 368 11.34 -2.09 17.54
CA ASP A 368 11.70 -1.83 18.95
C ASP A 368 10.47 -2.05 19.86
N ALA A 369 9.35 -1.37 19.55
CA ALA A 369 8.11 -1.53 20.32
C ALA A 369 7.55 -2.96 20.26
N LEU A 370 7.67 -3.65 19.12
CA LEU A 370 7.24 -5.04 18.98
C LEU A 370 8.10 -5.98 19.84
N LEU A 371 9.42 -5.79 19.88
CA LEU A 371 10.32 -6.64 20.66
C LEU A 371 10.11 -6.44 22.17
N HIS A 372 9.88 -5.20 22.63
CA HIS A 372 9.44 -4.99 24.01
C HIS A 372 8.04 -5.54 24.29
N GLY A 373 7.13 -5.47 23.32
CA GLY A 373 5.78 -6.00 23.45
C GLY A 373 5.76 -7.51 23.59
N ILE A 374 6.54 -8.23 22.76
CA ILE A 374 6.48 -9.69 22.68
C ILE A 374 7.05 -10.37 23.93
N VAL A 375 8.06 -9.79 24.59
CA VAL A 375 8.64 -10.37 25.83
C VAL A 375 7.70 -10.30 27.04
N ILE A 376 6.63 -9.50 26.96
CA ILE A 376 5.58 -9.42 27.98
C ILE A 376 4.20 -9.83 27.44
N ASP A 377 4.13 -10.32 26.20
CA ASP A 377 2.88 -10.71 25.56
C ASP A 377 2.34 -12.00 26.19
N PRO A 378 1.08 -12.03 26.65
CA PRO A 378 0.51 -13.21 27.31
C PRO A 378 0.50 -14.47 26.44
N ALA A 379 0.25 -14.35 25.13
CA ALA A 379 0.27 -15.49 24.23
C ALA A 379 1.69 -16.05 24.13
N MET A 380 2.70 -15.19 23.96
CA MET A 380 4.10 -15.62 23.89
C MET A 380 4.60 -16.20 25.23
N ILE A 381 4.26 -15.55 26.35
CA ILE A 381 4.59 -16.05 27.69
C ILE A 381 4.05 -17.48 27.86
N GLN A 382 2.77 -17.71 27.55
CA GLN A 382 2.17 -19.05 27.66
C GLN A 382 2.78 -20.03 26.65
N TYR A 383 2.99 -19.60 25.40
CA TYR A 383 3.46 -20.48 24.32
C TYR A 383 4.86 -21.04 24.60
N LEU A 384 5.74 -20.23 25.20
CA LEU A 384 7.10 -20.62 25.57
C LEU A 384 7.25 -20.96 27.06
N ASN A 385 6.13 -21.11 27.79
CA ASN A 385 6.06 -21.47 29.20
C ASN A 385 6.86 -20.54 30.14
N ASN A 386 6.94 -19.24 29.84
CA ASN A 386 7.66 -18.27 30.66
C ASN A 386 6.94 -17.96 31.99
N GLU A 387 5.64 -18.29 32.14
CA GLU A 387 4.94 -18.19 33.43
C GLU A 387 5.52 -19.12 34.50
N GLU A 388 6.26 -20.15 34.08
CA GLU A 388 7.01 -21.08 34.93
C GLU A 388 8.45 -20.61 35.19
N ASN A 389 8.94 -19.59 34.47
CA ASN A 389 10.27 -19.02 34.61
C ASN A 389 10.37 -18.16 35.87
N VAL A 390 10.98 -18.71 36.92
CA VAL A 390 11.11 -18.07 38.22
C VAL A 390 12.54 -18.13 38.72
N ALA A 391 12.92 -17.20 39.58
CA ALA A 391 14.24 -17.18 40.20
C ALA A 391 14.58 -18.54 40.84
N GLY A 392 15.70 -19.14 40.42
CA GLY A 392 16.16 -20.44 40.91
C GLY A 392 15.56 -21.66 40.22
N ASN A 393 14.56 -21.50 39.36
CA ASN A 393 14.03 -22.54 38.47
C ASN A 393 13.71 -21.94 37.10
N HIS A 394 14.73 -21.88 36.25
CA HIS A 394 14.71 -21.14 34.99
C HIS A 394 14.12 -21.96 33.84
N ASN A 395 13.26 -21.35 33.05
CA ASN A 395 12.84 -21.87 31.75
C ASN A 395 13.45 -20.99 30.66
N GLU A 396 14.39 -21.55 29.89
CA GLU A 396 15.20 -20.81 28.94
C GLU A 396 14.52 -20.51 27.61
N ASN A 397 13.36 -21.11 27.30
CA ASN A 397 12.76 -21.08 25.97
C ASN A 397 12.60 -19.63 25.48
N LEU A 398 11.82 -18.79 26.16
CA LEU A 398 11.63 -17.39 25.73
C LEU A 398 12.95 -16.60 25.68
N GLY A 399 13.85 -16.80 26.64
CA GLY A 399 15.16 -16.15 26.65
C GLY A 399 16.03 -16.54 25.45
N ARG A 400 15.93 -17.80 25.01
CA ARG A 400 16.60 -18.32 23.82
C ARG A 400 16.00 -17.74 22.55
N GLU A 401 14.68 -17.89 22.37
CA GLU A 401 13.99 -17.44 21.15
C GLU A 401 14.15 -15.94 20.91
N VAL A 402 14.17 -15.14 21.98
CA VAL A 402 14.40 -13.69 21.87
C VAL A 402 15.73 -13.37 21.18
N LEU A 403 16.81 -14.10 21.49
CA LEU A 403 18.12 -13.90 20.87
C LEU A 403 18.20 -14.63 19.51
N GLU A 404 17.81 -15.90 19.48
CA GLU A 404 17.98 -16.80 18.32
C GLU A 404 17.05 -16.50 17.15
N LEU A 405 15.76 -16.25 17.40
CA LEU A 405 14.75 -16.17 16.33
C LEU A 405 14.11 -14.78 16.21
N PHE A 406 14.10 -14.00 17.28
CA PHE A 406 13.35 -12.74 17.29
C PHE A 406 14.20 -11.50 17.06
N SER A 407 15.51 -11.55 17.34
CA SER A 407 16.37 -10.35 17.27
C SER A 407 17.75 -10.54 16.62
N ILE A 408 18.64 -11.39 17.14
CA ILE A 408 20.05 -11.45 16.71
C ILE A 408 20.28 -12.50 15.62
N GLY A 409 19.55 -13.62 15.65
CA GLY A 409 19.72 -14.72 14.71
C GLY A 409 20.72 -15.76 15.21
N GLU A 410 20.36 -17.05 15.14
CA GLU A 410 21.22 -18.18 15.51
C GLU A 410 22.58 -18.16 14.79
N GLU A 411 22.61 -17.66 13.55
CA GLU A 411 23.82 -17.51 12.73
C GLU A 411 24.82 -16.49 13.30
N ASN A 412 24.38 -15.65 14.24
CA ASN A 412 25.20 -14.68 14.94
C ASN A 412 25.50 -15.11 16.39
N SER A 413 25.41 -16.41 16.69
CA SER A 413 25.88 -16.98 17.95
C SER A 413 27.40 -17.18 17.97
N ALA A 414 27.97 -17.30 19.16
CA ALA A 414 29.38 -17.59 19.39
C ALA A 414 29.84 -18.94 18.77
N ALA A 415 28.89 -19.82 18.45
CA ALA A 415 29.17 -21.06 17.73
C ALA A 415 29.46 -20.82 16.24
N HIS A 416 28.94 -19.74 15.66
CA HIS A 416 29.10 -19.39 14.25
C HIS A 416 30.06 -18.21 14.03
N ARG A 417 30.13 -17.25 14.98
CA ARG A 417 30.94 -16.03 14.87
C ARG A 417 31.63 -15.68 16.19
N PRO A 418 32.91 -15.27 16.20
CA PRO A 418 33.63 -14.98 17.45
C PRO A 418 33.05 -13.84 18.30
N ASP A 419 32.35 -12.90 17.67
CA ASP A 419 31.70 -11.73 18.26
C ASP A 419 30.19 -11.94 18.52
N GLY A 420 29.71 -13.17 18.36
CA GLY A 420 28.30 -13.52 18.56
C GLY A 420 27.89 -13.66 20.02
N TYR A 421 26.57 -13.73 20.26
CA TYR A 421 26.03 -13.98 21.59
C TYR A 421 26.35 -15.41 22.05
N THR A 422 26.52 -15.58 23.35
CA THR A 422 26.95 -16.84 23.97
C THR A 422 25.79 -17.59 24.62
N GLU A 423 26.00 -18.86 24.94
CA GLU A 423 25.05 -19.63 25.74
C GLU A 423 24.85 -19.02 27.14
N THR A 424 25.87 -18.32 27.67
CA THR A 424 25.77 -17.56 28.92
C THR A 424 24.83 -16.36 28.77
N ASP A 425 24.84 -15.68 27.61
CA ASP A 425 23.87 -14.59 27.34
C ASP A 425 22.43 -15.11 27.35
N VAL A 426 22.21 -16.33 26.85
CA VAL A 426 20.90 -16.99 26.89
C VAL A 426 20.53 -17.39 28.32
N ARG A 427 21.31 -18.29 28.95
CA ARG A 427 20.95 -18.97 30.21
C ARG A 427 21.12 -18.10 31.44
N ASP A 428 22.23 -17.38 31.52
CA ASP A 428 22.65 -16.70 32.75
C ASP A 428 22.27 -15.21 32.76
N ALA A 429 21.81 -14.68 31.62
CA ALA A 429 21.41 -13.29 31.49
C ALA A 429 19.98 -13.10 31.00
N ASN A 430 19.67 -13.41 29.73
CA ASN A 430 18.36 -13.09 29.17
C ASN A 430 17.24 -13.91 29.84
N THR A 431 17.44 -15.22 30.03
CA THR A 431 16.48 -16.08 30.74
C THR A 431 16.19 -15.57 32.15
N ARG A 432 17.23 -15.19 32.90
CA ARG A 432 17.09 -14.64 34.25
C ARG A 432 16.40 -13.29 34.25
N ALA A 433 16.64 -12.44 33.25
CA ALA A 433 15.97 -11.15 33.11
C ALA A 433 14.45 -11.28 32.90
N LEU A 434 14.01 -12.38 32.27
CA LEU A 434 12.60 -12.66 32.00
C LEU A 434 11.87 -13.39 33.16
N THR A 435 12.57 -13.73 34.24
CA THR A 435 11.94 -14.37 35.41
C THR A 435 10.87 -13.48 36.05
N GLY A 436 9.78 -14.09 36.51
CA GLY A 436 8.68 -13.36 37.17
C GLY A 436 7.72 -12.63 36.23
N ALA A 437 8.00 -12.58 34.92
CA ALA A 437 7.04 -12.17 33.89
C ALA A 437 5.98 -13.28 33.69
N THR A 438 4.71 -12.93 33.94
CA THR A 438 3.56 -13.84 33.83
C THR A 438 2.34 -13.05 33.36
N PHE A 439 1.19 -13.69 33.23
CA PHE A 439 -0.08 -13.02 32.94
C PHE A 439 -1.20 -13.49 33.86
N GLU A 440 -2.30 -12.76 33.88
CA GLU A 440 -3.55 -13.17 34.51
C GLU A 440 -4.38 -13.96 33.49
N ARG A 441 -4.65 -15.23 33.80
CA ARG A 441 -5.15 -16.23 32.84
C ARG A 441 -6.47 -15.87 32.15
N TYR A 442 -7.37 -15.15 32.82
CA TYR A 442 -8.74 -14.91 32.34
C TYR A 442 -8.86 -13.61 31.53
N SER A 443 -8.20 -12.55 32.00
CA SER A 443 -8.16 -11.25 31.34
C SER A 443 -7.08 -11.15 30.26
N GLY A 444 -6.09 -12.04 30.28
CA GLY A 444 -4.90 -11.91 29.44
C GLY A 444 -4.05 -10.70 29.79
N GLN A 445 -4.18 -10.12 30.99
CA GLN A 445 -3.34 -8.98 31.35
C GLN A 445 -1.96 -9.42 31.82
N PHE A 446 -0.91 -8.80 31.29
CA PHE A 446 0.45 -8.98 31.79
C PHE A 446 0.56 -8.66 33.29
N ARG A 447 1.38 -9.43 34.00
CA ARG A 447 1.68 -9.30 35.43
C ARG A 447 3.16 -9.57 35.68
N PHE A 448 3.83 -8.64 36.34
CA PHE A 448 5.17 -8.88 36.84
C PHE A 448 5.14 -9.26 38.33
N ARG A 449 5.69 -10.42 38.69
CA ARG A 449 5.81 -10.89 40.07
C ARG A 449 7.24 -10.71 40.56
N ALA A 450 7.51 -9.56 41.18
CA ALA A 450 8.83 -9.22 41.71
C ALA A 450 9.41 -10.29 42.66
N SER A 451 8.57 -10.97 43.45
CA SER A 451 8.99 -12.05 44.34
C SER A 451 9.48 -13.31 43.63
N ARG A 452 9.25 -13.44 42.32
CA ARG A 452 9.70 -14.54 41.46
C ARG A 452 10.79 -14.10 40.48
N HIS A 453 11.16 -12.82 40.49
CA HIS A 453 12.17 -12.28 39.60
C HIS A 453 13.55 -12.40 40.24
N ASP A 454 14.55 -12.78 39.44
CA ASP A 454 15.95 -12.71 39.81
C ASP A 454 16.45 -11.26 39.63
N GLY A 455 16.44 -10.50 40.71
CA GLY A 455 16.96 -9.12 40.73
C GLY A 455 18.50 -9.01 40.78
N GLY A 456 19.23 -10.11 40.64
CA GLY A 456 20.69 -10.12 40.65
C GLY A 456 21.28 -9.44 39.42
N VAL A 457 22.55 -9.03 39.53
CA VAL A 457 23.34 -8.53 38.40
C VAL A 457 23.61 -9.66 37.41
N LYS A 458 23.46 -9.35 36.12
CA LYS A 458 23.61 -10.24 34.98
C LYS A 458 24.48 -9.55 33.95
N THR A 459 25.33 -10.30 33.25
CA THR A 459 26.10 -9.78 32.12
C THR A 459 25.44 -10.26 30.83
N LEU A 460 24.80 -9.35 30.11
CA LEU A 460 24.15 -9.61 28.83
C LEU A 460 24.91 -8.86 27.73
N LEU A 461 25.42 -9.58 26.72
CA LEU A 461 26.12 -9.02 25.57
C LEU A 461 27.26 -8.07 25.99
N GLY A 462 28.01 -8.46 27.01
CA GLY A 462 29.12 -7.68 27.58
C GLY A 462 28.72 -6.56 28.55
N LYS A 463 27.43 -6.33 28.81
CA LYS A 463 26.93 -5.28 29.72
C LYS A 463 26.37 -5.86 31.02
N ALA A 464 26.90 -5.39 32.15
CA ALA A 464 26.46 -5.81 33.47
C ALA A 464 25.35 -4.91 34.03
N GLY A 465 24.27 -5.50 34.54
CA GLY A 465 23.19 -4.78 35.21
C GLY A 465 22.13 -5.70 35.81
N ALA A 466 21.25 -5.15 36.64
CA ALA A 466 20.11 -5.87 37.21
C ALA A 466 18.92 -5.80 36.24
N TRP A 467 19.04 -6.52 35.12
CA TRP A 467 18.08 -6.43 34.02
C TRP A 467 16.75 -7.11 34.35
N GLY A 468 15.65 -6.43 34.04
CA GLY A 468 14.32 -6.99 33.88
C GLY A 468 13.97 -7.18 32.40
N PRO A 469 12.71 -7.51 32.07
CA PRO A 469 12.32 -7.84 30.69
C PRO A 469 12.58 -6.73 29.67
N HIS A 470 12.28 -5.47 30.01
CA HIS A 470 12.47 -4.36 29.08
C HIS A 470 13.94 -3.95 29.00
N GLU A 471 14.65 -3.88 30.13
CA GLU A 471 16.06 -3.49 30.13
C GLU A 471 16.95 -4.50 29.40
N ALA A 472 16.59 -5.79 29.42
CA ALA A 472 17.27 -6.79 28.61
C ALA A 472 17.05 -6.55 27.11
N VAL A 473 15.83 -6.19 26.69
CA VAL A 473 15.53 -5.82 25.30
C VAL A 473 16.32 -4.57 24.87
N ASP A 474 16.45 -3.56 25.73
CA ASP A 474 17.28 -2.37 25.44
C ASP A 474 18.72 -2.77 25.10
N VAL A 475 19.32 -3.65 25.93
CA VAL A 475 20.68 -4.16 25.70
C VAL A 475 20.78 -4.94 24.39
N ILE A 476 19.77 -5.74 24.06
CA ILE A 476 19.71 -6.53 22.82
C ILE A 476 19.61 -5.62 21.59
N LEU A 477 18.74 -4.61 21.62
CA LEU A 477 18.56 -3.67 20.51
C LEU A 477 19.83 -2.86 20.18
N GLU A 478 20.74 -2.70 21.14
CA GLU A 478 22.04 -2.08 20.89
C GLU A 478 23.03 -2.98 20.14
N HIS A 479 22.77 -4.29 20.06
CA HIS A 479 23.66 -5.23 19.38
C HIS A 479 23.60 -5.05 17.86
N PRO A 480 24.75 -4.88 17.17
CA PRO A 480 24.77 -4.51 15.75
C PRO A 480 24.10 -5.55 14.84
N ALA A 481 24.15 -6.84 15.21
CA ALA A 481 23.55 -7.92 14.43
C ALA A 481 22.03 -7.85 14.35
N VAL A 482 21.34 -7.18 15.29
CA VAL A 482 19.87 -7.09 15.27
C VAL A 482 19.36 -6.41 14.00
N ALA A 483 20.05 -5.36 13.58
CA ALA A 483 19.67 -4.63 12.37
C ALA A 483 20.00 -5.40 11.09
N ASP A 484 21.11 -6.14 11.05
CA ASP A 484 21.46 -7.01 9.93
C ASP A 484 20.43 -8.14 9.79
N TYR A 485 20.09 -8.79 10.90
CA TYR A 485 19.08 -9.84 10.96
C TYR A 485 17.72 -9.36 10.43
N LEU A 486 17.23 -8.23 10.95
CA LEU A 486 15.97 -7.65 10.51
C LEU A 486 16.03 -7.17 9.05
N ALA A 487 17.13 -6.56 8.62
CA ALA A 487 17.32 -6.14 7.23
C ALA A 487 17.21 -7.33 6.26
N ARG A 488 17.87 -8.45 6.57
CA ARG A 488 17.80 -9.67 5.77
C ARG A 488 16.40 -10.27 5.76
N LYS A 489 15.68 -10.28 6.89
CA LYS A 489 14.29 -10.74 6.94
C LYS A 489 13.36 -9.87 6.10
N LEU A 490 13.43 -8.55 6.24
CA LEU A 490 12.62 -7.62 5.44
C LEU A 490 12.93 -7.74 3.95
N TRP A 491 14.21 -7.90 3.59
CA TRP A 491 14.60 -8.10 2.21
C TRP A 491 14.05 -9.39 1.63
N ARG A 492 14.22 -10.52 2.32
CA ARG A 492 13.67 -11.81 1.89
C ARG A 492 12.16 -11.75 1.70
N TYR A 493 11.49 -11.10 2.65
CA TYR A 493 10.06 -10.98 2.62
C TYR A 493 9.57 -10.03 1.53
N PHE A 494 10.23 -8.90 1.22
CA PHE A 494 9.69 -7.92 0.28
C PHE A 494 10.31 -7.95 -1.12
N VAL A 495 11.62 -8.24 -1.22
CA VAL A 495 12.42 -8.09 -2.45
C VAL A 495 12.62 -9.44 -3.15
N ARG A 496 13.51 -10.28 -2.61
CA ARG A 496 13.90 -11.58 -3.16
C ARG A 496 14.69 -12.38 -2.12
N TRP A 497 14.92 -13.66 -2.38
CA TRP A 497 15.61 -14.55 -1.44
C TRP A 497 17.06 -14.13 -1.13
N ASP A 498 17.84 -13.81 -2.16
CA ASP A 498 19.27 -13.49 -2.00
C ASP A 498 19.50 -11.99 -1.78
N ILE A 499 20.34 -11.66 -0.81
CA ILE A 499 20.79 -10.31 -0.50
C ILE A 499 22.31 -10.27 -0.48
N ASP A 500 22.90 -9.30 -1.20
CA ASP A 500 24.32 -9.06 -1.14
C ASP A 500 24.71 -8.30 0.16
N PRO A 501 25.95 -8.42 0.65
CA PRO A 501 26.36 -7.78 1.90
C PRO A 501 26.19 -6.25 1.92
N GLU A 502 26.42 -5.56 0.79
CA GLU A 502 26.30 -4.10 0.74
C GLU A 502 24.85 -3.65 0.91
N SER A 503 23.91 -4.30 0.22
CA SER A 503 22.48 -4.04 0.38
C SER A 503 22.01 -4.33 1.81
N ALA A 504 22.51 -5.40 2.43
CA ALA A 504 22.20 -5.74 3.82
C ALA A 504 22.66 -4.64 4.78
N ASP A 505 23.91 -4.20 4.65
CA ASP A 505 24.50 -3.15 5.48
C ASP A 505 23.75 -1.82 5.34
N ARG A 506 23.36 -1.44 4.12
CA ARG A 506 22.59 -0.21 3.85
C ARG A 506 21.22 -0.25 4.54
N VAL A 507 20.45 -1.33 4.36
CA VAL A 507 19.13 -1.45 5.00
C VAL A 507 19.26 -1.51 6.53
N ALA A 508 20.24 -2.26 7.05
CA ALA A 508 20.53 -2.34 8.48
C ALA A 508 20.92 -0.96 9.07
N HIS A 509 21.71 -0.17 8.32
CA HIS A 509 22.05 1.18 8.72
C HIS A 509 20.80 2.07 8.84
N VAL A 510 19.90 2.05 7.84
CA VAL A 510 18.64 2.82 7.89
C VAL A 510 17.79 2.42 9.10
N LEU A 511 17.71 1.13 9.42
CA LEU A 511 16.98 0.64 10.59
C LEU A 511 17.56 1.19 11.90
N ARG A 512 18.88 1.06 12.12
CA ARG A 512 19.54 1.55 13.36
C ARG A 512 19.44 3.06 13.50
N ALA A 513 19.71 3.80 12.43
CA ALA A 513 19.69 5.26 12.43
C ALA A 513 18.28 5.83 12.74
N ASN A 514 17.23 5.05 12.49
CA ASN A 514 15.84 5.45 12.73
C ASN A 514 15.21 4.74 13.94
N GLY A 515 16.00 4.15 14.84
CA GLY A 515 15.51 3.49 16.04
C GLY A 515 14.50 2.38 15.73
N TYR A 516 14.80 1.56 14.73
CA TYR A 516 13.99 0.40 14.32
C TYR A 516 12.54 0.71 13.90
N ARG A 517 12.25 1.98 13.58
CA ARG A 517 11.03 2.37 12.87
C ARG A 517 11.15 1.90 11.42
N LEU A 518 10.18 1.12 10.95
CA LEU A 518 10.24 0.49 9.64
C LEU A 518 9.89 1.45 8.50
N ARG A 519 9.09 2.48 8.75
CA ARG A 519 8.62 3.38 7.68
C ARG A 519 9.76 3.97 6.81
N PRO A 520 10.85 4.54 7.38
CA PRO A 520 12.00 4.98 6.59
C PRO A 520 12.68 3.84 5.81
N ALA A 521 12.91 2.68 6.46
CA ALA A 521 13.55 1.53 5.84
C ALA A 521 12.71 0.96 4.69
N LEU A 522 11.40 0.80 4.88
CA LEU A 522 10.49 0.26 3.88
C LEU A 522 10.34 1.17 2.68
N GLY A 523 10.23 2.50 2.85
CA GLY A 523 10.16 3.34 1.66
C GLY A 523 11.52 3.56 0.98
N ASN A 524 12.65 3.46 1.68
CA ASN A 524 13.95 3.33 0.99
C ASN A 524 14.02 2.01 0.20
N LEU A 525 13.58 0.89 0.78
CA LEU A 525 13.53 -0.42 0.14
C LEU A 525 12.63 -0.40 -1.09
N PHE A 526 11.38 0.07 -0.96
CA PHE A 526 10.39 0.09 -2.04
C PHE A 526 10.69 1.11 -3.13
N LEU A 527 11.47 2.16 -2.87
CA LEU A 527 11.96 3.05 -3.93
C LEU A 527 13.24 2.54 -4.58
N SER A 528 13.90 1.52 -4.04
CA SER A 528 15.25 1.13 -4.49
C SER A 528 15.27 0.54 -5.90
N GLU A 529 16.37 0.78 -6.62
CA GLU A 529 16.66 0.10 -7.90
C GLU A 529 16.63 -1.43 -7.72
N ALA A 530 17.17 -1.94 -6.60
CA ALA A 530 17.22 -3.37 -6.31
C ALA A 530 15.83 -4.02 -6.17
N PHE A 531 14.84 -3.28 -5.66
CA PHE A 531 13.46 -3.77 -5.56
C PHE A 531 12.79 -3.94 -6.94
N TYR A 532 13.19 -3.14 -7.93
CA TYR A 532 12.68 -3.22 -9.30
C TYR A 532 13.65 -3.88 -10.28
N ASP A 533 14.71 -4.52 -9.78
CA ASP A 533 15.65 -5.27 -10.60
C ASP A 533 14.94 -6.47 -11.26
N PRO A 534 15.30 -6.86 -12.50
CA PRO A 534 14.74 -8.04 -13.15
C PRO A 534 14.84 -9.33 -12.32
N ALA A 535 15.84 -9.46 -11.44
CA ALA A 535 15.98 -10.61 -10.53
C ALA A 535 15.03 -10.57 -9.33
N SER A 536 14.39 -9.42 -9.05
CA SER A 536 13.40 -9.23 -7.98
C SER A 536 11.97 -9.34 -8.50
N MET A 537 11.70 -8.82 -9.70
CA MET A 537 10.35 -8.80 -10.26
C MET A 537 9.87 -10.20 -10.66
N GLY A 538 8.82 -10.69 -10.00
CA GLY A 538 8.26 -12.03 -10.28
C GLY A 538 9.09 -13.19 -9.75
N ALA A 539 10.00 -12.93 -8.81
CA ALA A 539 10.88 -13.94 -8.22
C ALA A 539 10.28 -14.61 -6.97
N HIS A 540 9.24 -14.02 -6.35
CA HIS A 540 8.71 -14.51 -5.08
C HIS A 540 7.56 -15.49 -5.30
N ILE A 541 7.68 -16.71 -4.78
CA ILE A 541 6.56 -17.67 -4.74
C ILE A 541 5.52 -17.18 -3.74
N LYS A 542 4.29 -16.91 -4.19
CA LYS A 542 3.22 -16.43 -3.32
C LYS A 542 2.93 -17.44 -2.21
N SER A 543 2.92 -17.00 -0.96
CA SER A 543 2.39 -17.81 0.15
C SER A 543 0.91 -18.14 -0.11
N PRO A 544 0.33 -19.18 0.52
CA PRO A 544 -1.11 -19.46 0.39
C PRO A 544 -2.01 -18.26 0.70
N VAL A 545 -1.68 -17.47 1.73
CA VAL A 545 -2.41 -16.25 2.09
C VAL A 545 -2.28 -15.20 0.99
N GLU A 546 -1.07 -14.93 0.50
CA GLU A 546 -0.84 -13.98 -0.60
C GLU A 546 -1.60 -14.39 -1.87
N LEU A 547 -1.61 -15.69 -2.19
CA LEU A 547 -2.32 -16.22 -3.35
C LEU A 547 -3.83 -16.02 -3.22
N MET A 548 -4.44 -16.43 -2.10
CA MET A 548 -5.89 -16.36 -1.90
C MET A 548 -6.39 -14.92 -1.77
N VAL A 549 -5.78 -14.13 -0.88
CA VAL A 549 -6.13 -12.72 -0.67
C VAL A 549 -5.87 -11.92 -1.95
N GLY A 550 -4.74 -12.16 -2.60
CA GLY A 550 -4.41 -11.43 -3.83
C GLY A 550 -5.34 -11.77 -4.99
N THR A 551 -5.77 -13.03 -5.12
CA THR A 551 -6.80 -13.41 -6.09
C THR A 551 -8.10 -12.68 -5.81
N ALA A 552 -8.58 -12.70 -4.56
CA ALA A 552 -9.81 -12.04 -4.13
C ALA A 552 -9.82 -10.53 -4.46
N ARG A 553 -8.69 -9.85 -4.21
CA ARG A 553 -8.53 -8.43 -4.53
C ARG A 553 -8.43 -8.18 -6.04
N THR A 554 -7.69 -9.02 -6.76
CA THR A 554 -7.52 -8.91 -8.22
C THR A 554 -8.86 -9.04 -8.95
N ILE A 555 -9.78 -9.88 -8.47
CA ILE A 555 -11.12 -10.04 -9.07
C ILE A 555 -12.17 -9.07 -8.53
N LYS A 556 -11.88 -8.29 -7.47
CA LYS A 556 -12.90 -7.52 -6.72
C LYS A 556 -14.05 -8.42 -6.31
N ILE A 557 -13.74 -9.44 -5.51
CA ILE A 557 -14.73 -10.45 -5.11
C ILE A 557 -16.01 -9.80 -4.56
N ALA A 558 -17.16 -10.18 -5.13
CA ALA A 558 -18.45 -9.60 -4.75
C ALA A 558 -19.04 -10.29 -3.50
N LYS A 559 -18.86 -11.61 -3.38
CA LYS A 559 -19.40 -12.43 -2.29
C LYS A 559 -18.33 -13.37 -1.70
N PRO A 560 -17.47 -12.88 -0.79
CA PRO A 560 -16.44 -13.73 -0.19
C PRO A 560 -17.03 -14.75 0.80
N GLU A 561 -16.60 -16.01 0.68
CA GLU A 561 -16.95 -17.10 1.60
C GLU A 561 -15.76 -17.45 2.51
N TYR A 562 -15.35 -16.50 3.36
CA TYR A 562 -14.15 -16.61 4.21
C TYR A 562 -14.02 -17.93 5.00
N PRO A 563 -15.09 -18.52 5.58
CA PRO A 563 -14.99 -19.79 6.29
C PRO A 563 -14.43 -20.94 5.44
N GLN A 564 -14.71 -20.95 4.13
CA GLN A 564 -14.18 -21.99 3.23
C GLN A 564 -12.70 -21.78 2.92
N TRP A 565 -12.23 -20.52 2.96
CA TRP A 565 -10.84 -20.18 2.66
C TRP A 565 -9.90 -20.60 3.77
N ARG A 566 -10.35 -20.55 5.04
CA ARG A 566 -9.59 -21.07 6.17
C ARG A 566 -9.13 -22.52 5.95
N HIS A 567 -10.01 -23.38 5.45
CA HIS A 567 -9.65 -24.76 5.11
C HIS A 567 -8.66 -24.83 3.94
N ALA A 568 -8.85 -24.01 2.91
CA ALA A 568 -7.92 -23.94 1.78
C ALA A 568 -6.51 -23.50 2.22
N LEU A 569 -6.41 -22.47 3.07
CA LEU A 569 -5.16 -21.96 3.63
C LEU A 569 -4.44 -23.04 4.47
N SER A 570 -5.18 -23.73 5.34
CA SER A 570 -4.62 -24.86 6.11
C SER A 570 -4.13 -25.99 5.22
N ASN A 571 -4.93 -26.43 4.24
CA ASN A 571 -4.57 -27.54 3.33
C ASN A 571 -3.41 -27.20 2.38
N THR A 572 -3.18 -25.91 2.12
CA THR A 572 -2.05 -25.44 1.30
C THR A 572 -0.83 -25.05 2.16
N GLY A 573 -0.90 -25.25 3.48
CA GLY A 573 0.23 -25.24 4.41
C GLY A 573 0.39 -23.97 5.25
N GLN A 574 -0.52 -23.00 5.17
CA GLN A 574 -0.44 -21.74 5.94
C GLN A 574 -1.74 -21.48 6.72
N ALA A 575 -1.97 -22.26 7.78
CA ALA A 575 -3.08 -22.04 8.71
C ALA A 575 -2.80 -20.82 9.60
N LEU A 576 -3.49 -19.69 9.38
CA LEU A 576 -3.34 -18.49 10.21
C LEU A 576 -3.59 -18.80 11.70
N PHE A 577 -2.83 -18.14 12.58
CA PHE A 577 -2.78 -18.42 14.03
C PHE A 577 -2.26 -19.80 14.44
N ASP A 578 -1.76 -20.59 13.48
CA ASP A 578 -1.22 -21.92 13.75
C ASP A 578 0.08 -22.20 12.95
N PRO A 579 1.16 -21.42 13.19
CA PRO A 579 2.46 -21.70 12.63
C PRO A 579 2.97 -23.07 13.13
N PRO A 580 3.68 -23.84 12.28
CA PRO A 580 4.12 -25.20 12.63
C PRO A 580 5.22 -25.24 13.71
N SER A 581 5.88 -24.12 13.96
CA SER A 581 6.93 -23.98 14.98
C SER A 581 7.09 -22.51 15.40
N VAL A 582 7.89 -22.28 16.43
CA VAL A 582 8.29 -20.91 16.86
C VAL A 582 9.11 -20.16 15.80
N ALA A 583 9.67 -20.86 14.81
CA ALA A 583 10.35 -20.24 13.67
C ALA A 583 9.41 -19.76 12.54
N GLY A 584 8.09 -19.91 12.71
CA GLY A 584 7.10 -19.50 11.70
C GLY A 584 6.81 -20.57 10.65
N TRP A 585 6.31 -20.15 9.48
CA TRP A 585 6.05 -21.00 8.33
C TRP A 585 7.28 -21.12 7.41
N PRO A 586 7.48 -22.29 6.78
CA PRO A 586 8.53 -22.43 5.78
C PRO A 586 8.21 -21.61 4.53
N GLU A 587 9.20 -20.90 4.00
CA GLU A 587 9.00 -19.99 2.86
C GLU A 587 9.42 -20.56 1.49
N GLY A 588 9.12 -19.81 0.44
CA GLY A 588 9.63 -20.06 -0.92
C GLY A 588 9.17 -21.39 -1.51
N ARG A 589 10.13 -22.25 -1.87
CA ARG A 589 9.86 -23.51 -2.59
C ARG A 589 9.05 -24.51 -1.77
N HIS A 590 8.98 -24.37 -0.45
CA HIS A 590 8.13 -25.21 0.38
C HIS A 590 6.64 -25.13 0.01
N TRP A 591 6.22 -23.99 -0.56
CA TRP A 591 4.85 -23.79 -1.03
C TRP A 591 4.54 -24.47 -2.36
N ILE A 592 5.54 -25.01 -3.06
CA ILE A 592 5.38 -25.65 -4.37
C ILE A 592 5.99 -27.06 -4.34
N ASN A 593 5.12 -28.06 -4.32
CA ASN A 593 5.45 -29.45 -4.62
C ASN A 593 4.29 -30.10 -5.40
N ALA A 594 4.47 -31.34 -5.86
CA ALA A 594 3.49 -32.02 -6.72
C ALA A 594 2.07 -32.05 -6.11
N ASN A 595 1.96 -32.20 -4.78
CA ASN A 595 0.68 -32.25 -4.09
C ASN A 595 0.10 -30.84 -3.86
N LEU A 596 0.91 -29.92 -3.34
CA LEU A 596 0.46 -28.57 -3.01
C LEU A 596 0.08 -27.76 -4.25
N LEU A 597 0.73 -27.98 -5.39
CA LEU A 597 0.41 -27.25 -6.62
C LEU A 597 -1.04 -27.47 -7.07
N MET A 598 -1.51 -28.73 -7.04
CA MET A 598 -2.89 -29.06 -7.37
C MET A 598 -3.91 -28.47 -6.39
N LEU A 599 -3.58 -28.45 -5.09
CA LEU A 599 -4.43 -27.84 -4.06
C LEU A 599 -4.51 -26.33 -4.25
N ARG A 600 -3.40 -25.67 -4.59
CA ARG A 600 -3.34 -24.23 -4.86
C ARG A 600 -4.18 -23.85 -6.06
N TYR A 601 -4.07 -24.59 -7.17
CA TYR A 601 -4.90 -24.38 -8.36
C TYR A 601 -6.38 -24.56 -8.04
N THR A 602 -6.73 -25.65 -7.34
CA THR A 602 -8.11 -25.90 -6.91
C THR A 602 -8.63 -24.78 -6.00
N ALA A 603 -7.81 -24.26 -5.09
CA ALA A 603 -8.22 -23.21 -4.15
C ALA A 603 -8.59 -21.90 -4.87
N VAL A 604 -7.72 -21.40 -5.76
CA VAL A 604 -8.01 -20.17 -6.53
C VAL A 604 -9.15 -20.38 -7.52
N ALA A 605 -9.23 -21.57 -8.11
CA ALA A 605 -10.29 -21.99 -9.00
C ALA A 605 -11.67 -21.91 -8.34
N GLU A 606 -11.82 -22.51 -7.17
CA GLU A 606 -13.06 -22.51 -6.40
C GLU A 606 -13.42 -21.10 -5.94
N LEU A 607 -12.42 -20.29 -5.54
CA LEU A 607 -12.63 -18.89 -5.19
C LEU A 607 -13.24 -18.11 -6.37
N ILE A 608 -12.70 -18.26 -7.58
CA ILE A 608 -13.21 -17.55 -8.77
C ILE A 608 -14.62 -17.99 -9.14
N LYS A 609 -14.88 -19.31 -9.15
CA LYS A 609 -16.22 -19.85 -9.46
C LYS A 609 -17.29 -19.35 -8.50
N LYS A 610 -16.98 -19.29 -7.20
CA LYS A 610 -17.93 -18.88 -6.15
C LYS A 610 -18.00 -17.37 -5.94
N SER A 611 -17.08 -16.61 -6.53
CA SER A 611 -17.03 -15.15 -6.37
C SER A 611 -18.27 -14.40 -6.88
N GLU A 612 -19.04 -15.01 -7.79
CA GLU A 612 -20.14 -14.41 -8.53
C GLU A 612 -19.77 -13.07 -9.21
N THR A 613 -18.48 -12.87 -9.53
CA THR A 613 -17.99 -11.65 -10.17
C THR A 613 -18.47 -11.57 -11.62
N ASP A 614 -19.13 -10.47 -12.00
CA ASP A 614 -19.56 -10.21 -13.37
C ASP A 614 -18.42 -9.61 -14.21
N PHE A 615 -17.64 -10.48 -14.86
CA PHE A 615 -16.52 -10.06 -15.70
C PHE A 615 -16.99 -9.39 -17.00
N VAL A 616 -18.17 -9.75 -17.50
CA VAL A 616 -18.78 -9.08 -18.66
C VAL A 616 -19.03 -7.61 -18.32
N ALA A 617 -19.72 -7.32 -17.21
CA ALA A 617 -19.98 -5.95 -16.80
C ALA A 617 -18.70 -5.15 -16.51
N GLU A 618 -17.70 -5.78 -15.88
CA GLU A 618 -16.41 -5.13 -15.64
C GLU A 618 -15.64 -4.84 -16.94
N PHE A 619 -15.57 -5.79 -17.87
CA PHE A 619 -14.73 -5.65 -19.06
C PHE A 619 -15.36 -4.77 -20.13
N LYS A 620 -16.70 -4.63 -20.16
CA LYS A 620 -17.40 -3.65 -21.01
C LYS A 620 -16.98 -2.20 -20.75
N LYS A 621 -16.37 -1.90 -19.60
CA LYS A 621 -15.79 -0.58 -19.30
C LYS A 621 -14.53 -0.29 -20.14
N THR A 622 -13.97 -1.30 -20.80
CA THR A 622 -12.81 -1.21 -21.69
C THR A 622 -13.22 -1.63 -23.10
N PRO A 623 -12.92 -0.83 -24.15
CA PRO A 623 -13.33 -1.15 -25.52
C PRO A 623 -12.43 -2.25 -26.12
N LEU A 624 -12.71 -3.51 -25.78
CA LEU A 624 -12.03 -4.69 -26.34
C LEU A 624 -12.76 -5.17 -27.59
N ARG A 625 -12.00 -5.48 -28.65
CA ARG A 625 -12.53 -5.74 -30.00
C ARG A 625 -12.61 -7.23 -30.36
N ASN A 626 -11.75 -8.06 -29.79
CA ASN A 626 -11.59 -9.47 -30.15
C ASN A 626 -11.00 -10.29 -28.99
N ALA A 627 -10.82 -11.60 -29.23
CA ALA A 627 -10.29 -12.54 -28.26
C ALA A 627 -8.85 -12.23 -27.81
N ASP A 628 -7.97 -11.82 -28.74
CA ASP A 628 -6.59 -11.41 -28.45
C ASP A 628 -6.54 -10.29 -27.40
N GLU A 629 -7.30 -9.22 -27.61
CA GLU A 629 -7.35 -8.09 -26.68
C GLU A 629 -7.93 -8.48 -25.32
N VAL A 630 -8.85 -9.43 -25.28
CA VAL A 630 -9.39 -9.98 -24.03
C VAL A 630 -8.32 -10.78 -23.28
N VAL A 631 -7.56 -11.63 -23.97
CA VAL A 631 -6.46 -12.37 -23.36
C VAL A 631 -5.38 -11.42 -22.85
N ASP A 632 -5.00 -10.39 -23.61
CA ASP A 632 -4.03 -9.38 -23.17
C ASP A 632 -4.53 -8.58 -21.96
N HIS A 633 -5.82 -8.26 -21.92
CA HIS A 633 -6.43 -7.62 -20.76
C HIS A 633 -6.39 -8.53 -19.52
N LEU A 634 -6.68 -9.83 -19.69
CA LEU A 634 -6.64 -10.82 -18.63
C LEU A 634 -5.23 -11.05 -18.10
N THR A 635 -4.24 -11.28 -18.97
CA THR A 635 -2.85 -11.49 -18.55
C THR A 635 -2.31 -10.25 -17.84
N ARG A 636 -2.62 -9.04 -18.32
CA ARG A 636 -2.25 -7.79 -17.63
C ARG A 636 -2.92 -7.63 -16.25
N ARG A 637 -4.11 -8.20 -16.06
CA ARG A 637 -4.82 -8.17 -14.77
C ARG A 637 -4.26 -9.18 -13.77
N PHE A 638 -3.96 -10.41 -14.19
CA PHE A 638 -3.65 -11.51 -13.28
C PHE A 638 -2.15 -11.82 -13.14
N LEU A 639 -1.35 -11.63 -14.19
CA LEU A 639 0.01 -12.16 -14.26
C LEU A 639 1.05 -11.06 -14.12
N LEU A 640 1.96 -11.17 -13.15
CA LEU A 640 3.11 -10.27 -13.05
C LEU A 640 4.16 -10.58 -14.12
N VAL A 641 4.37 -11.87 -14.39
CA VAL A 641 5.29 -12.40 -15.40
C VAL A 641 4.55 -12.57 -16.72
N GLU A 642 5.14 -12.12 -17.82
CA GLU A 642 4.57 -12.25 -19.14
C GLU A 642 4.54 -13.72 -19.59
N LEU A 643 3.48 -14.10 -20.32
CA LEU A 643 3.39 -15.42 -20.92
C LEU A 643 4.26 -15.49 -22.17
N SER A 644 4.76 -16.69 -22.47
CA SER A 644 5.32 -16.96 -23.80
C SER A 644 4.24 -16.81 -24.88
N GLU A 645 4.66 -16.44 -26.10
CA GLU A 645 3.78 -16.32 -27.26
C GLU A 645 2.95 -17.60 -27.51
N GLU A 646 3.55 -18.77 -27.28
CA GLU A 646 2.87 -20.06 -27.40
C GLU A 646 1.72 -20.21 -26.38
N LYS A 647 1.99 -19.93 -25.09
CA LYS A 647 0.96 -19.99 -24.03
C LYS A 647 -0.13 -18.94 -24.27
N ARG A 648 0.24 -17.73 -24.70
CA ARG A 648 -0.71 -16.68 -25.07
C ARG A 648 -1.62 -17.17 -26.20
N LYS A 649 -1.05 -17.74 -27.26
CA LYS A 649 -1.80 -18.28 -28.39
C LYS A 649 -2.78 -19.39 -27.97
N SER A 650 -2.35 -20.31 -27.11
CA SER A 650 -3.23 -21.36 -26.59
C SER A 650 -4.42 -20.80 -25.79
N LEU A 651 -4.24 -19.72 -25.03
CA LEU A 651 -5.34 -19.06 -24.34
C LEU A 651 -6.33 -18.40 -25.31
N VAL A 652 -5.83 -17.75 -26.37
CA VAL A 652 -6.68 -17.16 -27.41
C VAL A 652 -7.49 -18.24 -28.15
N GLU A 653 -6.83 -19.34 -28.52
CA GLU A 653 -7.49 -20.49 -29.15
C GLU A 653 -8.56 -21.12 -28.24
N CYS A 654 -8.28 -21.25 -26.94
CA CYS A 654 -9.24 -21.77 -25.96
C CYS A 654 -10.45 -20.85 -25.76
N LEU A 655 -10.23 -19.53 -25.71
CA LEU A 655 -11.30 -18.56 -25.55
C LEU A 655 -12.23 -18.52 -26.78
N GLY A 656 -11.66 -18.79 -27.96
CA GLY A 656 -12.36 -18.74 -29.24
C GLY A 656 -12.73 -17.31 -29.67
N PRO A 657 -13.37 -17.14 -30.84
CA PRO A 657 -13.71 -15.81 -31.34
C PRO A 657 -14.74 -15.12 -30.44
N LEU A 658 -14.47 -13.85 -30.12
CA LEU A 658 -15.36 -12.98 -29.36
C LEU A 658 -15.72 -11.72 -30.18
N PRO A 659 -16.99 -11.28 -30.15
CA PRO A 659 -17.37 -9.99 -30.73
C PRO A 659 -16.84 -8.83 -29.88
N PRO A 660 -16.90 -7.58 -30.38
CA PRO A 660 -16.60 -6.41 -29.59
C PRO A 660 -17.47 -6.32 -28.33
N THR A 661 -16.90 -5.75 -27.26
CA THR A 661 -17.57 -5.58 -25.95
C THR A 661 -18.93 -4.88 -26.02
N SER A 662 -19.18 -4.04 -27.02
CA SER A 662 -20.48 -3.40 -27.27
C SER A 662 -21.62 -4.36 -27.59
N GLU A 663 -21.32 -5.57 -28.05
CA GLU A 663 -22.31 -6.58 -28.47
C GLU A 663 -22.55 -7.67 -27.41
N TRP A 664 -21.83 -7.62 -26.28
CA TRP A 664 -21.82 -8.69 -25.29
C TRP A 664 -23.15 -8.87 -24.56
N ASP A 665 -24.01 -7.85 -24.49
CA ASP A 665 -25.30 -7.92 -23.77
C ASP A 665 -26.20 -9.04 -24.28
N SER A 666 -26.20 -9.27 -25.59
CA SER A 666 -26.99 -10.34 -26.22
C SER A 666 -26.50 -11.75 -25.88
N LYS A 667 -25.25 -11.90 -25.41
CA LYS A 667 -24.56 -13.18 -25.16
C LYS A 667 -23.87 -13.24 -23.80
N ALA A 668 -24.28 -12.40 -22.85
CA ALA A 668 -23.55 -12.17 -21.60
C ALA A 668 -23.23 -13.47 -20.84
N LYS A 669 -24.19 -14.40 -20.76
CA LYS A 669 -23.99 -15.70 -20.07
C LYS A 669 -22.94 -16.59 -20.73
N GLU A 670 -22.94 -16.67 -22.07
CA GLU A 670 -21.97 -17.48 -22.82
C GLU A 670 -20.56 -16.88 -22.69
N ILE A 671 -20.47 -15.55 -22.83
CA ILE A 671 -19.18 -14.84 -22.73
C ILE A 671 -18.64 -14.93 -21.31
N GLN A 672 -19.48 -14.75 -20.28
CA GLN A 672 -19.08 -14.93 -18.89
C GLN A 672 -18.50 -16.33 -18.65
N ALA A 673 -19.12 -17.39 -19.17
CA ALA A 673 -18.59 -18.76 -19.04
C ALA A 673 -17.21 -18.92 -19.71
N LYS A 674 -17.04 -18.37 -20.92
CA LYS A 674 -15.75 -18.37 -21.63
C LYS A 674 -14.66 -17.58 -20.89
N LEU A 675 -15.00 -16.41 -20.36
CA LEU A 675 -14.08 -15.60 -19.56
C LEU A 675 -13.64 -16.34 -18.30
N LEU A 676 -14.58 -16.98 -17.59
CA LEU A 676 -14.27 -17.78 -16.41
C LEU A 676 -13.32 -18.92 -16.77
N GLU A 677 -13.54 -19.65 -17.86
CA GLU A 677 -12.64 -20.72 -18.30
C GLU A 677 -11.22 -20.19 -18.59
N ALA A 678 -11.08 -19.08 -19.31
CA ALA A 678 -9.78 -18.46 -19.58
C ALA A 678 -9.08 -17.99 -18.30
N ILE A 679 -9.82 -17.34 -17.37
CA ILE A 679 -9.28 -16.91 -16.07
C ILE A 679 -8.78 -18.13 -15.29
N MET A 680 -9.54 -19.22 -15.28
CA MET A 680 -9.20 -20.46 -14.58
C MET A 680 -7.91 -21.08 -15.10
N LEU A 681 -7.69 -21.06 -16.42
CA LEU A 681 -6.43 -21.48 -17.02
C LEU A 681 -5.28 -20.57 -16.58
N ILE A 682 -5.48 -19.25 -16.61
CA ILE A 682 -4.46 -18.27 -16.21
C ILE A 682 -4.03 -18.45 -14.76
N VAL A 683 -4.97 -18.59 -13.82
CA VAL A 683 -4.62 -18.77 -12.39
C VAL A 683 -4.03 -20.14 -12.08
N SER A 684 -4.19 -21.09 -13.00
CA SER A 684 -3.59 -22.43 -12.93
C SER A 684 -2.24 -22.50 -13.66
N CYS A 685 -1.64 -21.36 -14.04
CA CYS A 685 -0.32 -21.29 -14.63
C CYS A 685 0.78 -21.02 -13.57
N PRO A 686 2.01 -21.52 -13.77
CA PRO A 686 3.16 -21.20 -12.90
C PRO A 686 3.40 -19.70 -12.74
N GLU A 687 3.20 -18.92 -13.80
CA GLU A 687 3.34 -17.46 -13.82
C GLU A 687 2.41 -16.76 -12.82
N TYR A 688 1.25 -17.35 -12.50
CA TYR A 688 0.34 -16.82 -11.49
C TYR A 688 0.79 -17.15 -10.05
N GLN A 689 1.64 -18.15 -9.87
CA GLN A 689 2.10 -18.57 -8.54
C GLN A 689 3.20 -17.67 -7.98
N VAL A 690 3.73 -16.73 -8.78
CA VAL A 690 4.81 -15.82 -8.40
C VAL A 690 4.39 -14.35 -8.41
N SER A 691 5.05 -13.51 -7.61
CA SER A 691 4.81 -12.06 -7.44
C SER A 691 6.09 -11.25 -7.31
#